data_AF-A0A1Q5G1L5-F1
#
_entry.id   AF-A0A1Q5G1L5-F1
#
_cell.length_a   1.000
_cell.length_b   1.000
_cell.length_c   1.000
_cell.angle_alpha   90.00
_cell.angle_beta   90.00
_cell.angle_gamma   90.00
#
_symmetry.space_group_name_H-M   'P 1'
#
loop_
_entity.id
_entity.type
_entity.pdbx_description
1 polymer ?
#
loop_
_entity_poly.entity_id
_entity_poly.type
_entity_poly.pdbx_seq_one_letter_code
_entity_poly.pdbx_strand_id
1 'polypeptide(L)'
;MRRLAAALRLDVADLTGQPYPPRGEEHAAVRPVAFHLRRSLVRRQPDRARGVLLEELAERTRVAARSDAAGDEHHLALGLPELIEAADRALAAVAGSHRARVRRPPRSRAGSGSPRGLDGRGTLRGMITLKDVLALPGLGLGLIDGDGAGGGTTDALGREVRWAHVSELEDPTPWLLGGELLLSTGLNRFEDAAQTFAYCERLTRVGVAALGVSTGASLPHPELPAVLLAGCAAAGLALVHVPENTGLQSIIQAVSDALNAEHTEPMRRALLAQRNLADAAAQVKGPDAVLAGMAETSGMHSVLFDGEMRVVAECGSAALDLAEVRRTVRARLLSSSPWSVAMDVGEWTMTIVPVLASGTMRGILVVAKPGAWTEYDRALRSMAHSLLAVLLELRYRAGQRRWATRAQAFDALLDGTGEASEVEERLVRAELGWVTRVQVITTAAMENPGRRAAFVAGLQELAADVLVRSAGGTTQLGLLDPDDGVESRAEALAAECGIARAGMSRPVHRAEGHVALRQAERAYHSADTRGVPFVVLERFGGYRALLSLGSGADRQEYAHQVLSPLMTPEARGTDLYGALRAYVRSAGNTEVAAAHLGVHRHTARARLRRVAELTGLDPTRALDLFELWLAVEIRELFEEREAADG
;
A
#
# COMPACT_ATOMS: atom_id res chain seq x y z
N MET A 1 13.87 13.57 27.86
CA MET A 1 14.62 12.69 26.95
C MET A 1 15.88 12.10 27.57
N ARG A 2 16.92 12.87 27.93
CA ARG A 2 18.18 12.30 28.50
C ARG A 2 18.01 11.40 29.73
N ARG A 3 17.08 11.72 30.64
CA ARG A 3 16.76 10.88 31.82
C ARG A 3 15.96 9.61 31.49
N LEU A 4 15.16 9.64 30.41
CA LEU A 4 14.37 8.49 29.93
C LEU A 4 15.27 7.51 29.13
N ALA A 5 16.16 8.06 28.31
CA ALA A 5 17.22 7.35 27.60
C ALA A 5 18.13 6.59 28.57
N ALA A 6 18.57 7.22 29.67
CA ALA A 6 19.36 6.57 30.71
C ALA A 6 18.61 5.45 31.46
N ALA A 7 17.31 5.63 31.73
CA ALA A 7 16.48 4.62 32.41
C ALA A 7 16.20 3.38 31.55
N LEU A 8 16.21 3.53 30.22
CA LEU A 8 16.01 2.44 29.25
C LEU A 8 17.32 1.94 28.64
N ARG A 9 18.48 2.45 29.09
CA ARG A 9 19.81 2.21 28.50
C ARG A 9 19.90 2.46 26.98
N LEU A 10 19.15 3.43 26.47
CA LEU A 10 19.17 3.85 25.06
C LEU A 10 20.00 5.11 24.89
N ASP A 11 20.74 5.24 23.78
CA ASP A 11 21.48 6.47 23.47
C ASP A 11 20.51 7.54 22.95
N VAL A 12 20.79 8.81 23.25
CA VAL A 12 19.94 9.95 22.86
C VAL A 12 19.93 10.14 21.34
N ALA A 13 20.99 9.70 20.65
CA ALA A 13 21.10 9.68 19.20
C ALA A 13 20.19 8.63 18.51
N ASP A 14 19.78 7.57 19.24
CA ASP A 14 18.95 6.47 18.71
C ASP A 14 17.51 6.90 18.41
N LEU A 15 17.10 8.05 18.97
CA LEU A 15 15.78 8.63 18.76
C LEU A 15 15.70 9.49 17.48
N THR A 16 16.83 9.79 16.82
CA THR A 16 16.91 10.79 15.73
C THR A 16 17.32 10.27 14.34
N GLY A 17 17.47 8.97 14.13
CA GLY A 17 17.19 8.33 12.81
C GLY A 17 18.31 8.20 11.77
N GLN A 18 19.26 7.30 11.99
CA GLN A 18 20.05 6.60 10.94
C GLN A 18 20.31 5.14 11.40
N PRO A 19 20.52 4.15 10.49
CA PRO A 19 20.44 2.72 10.81
C PRO A 19 21.77 2.13 11.35
N TYR A 20 21.67 1.26 12.37
CA TYR A 20 22.79 0.44 12.88
C TYR A 20 22.65 -1.03 12.39
N PRO A 21 23.74 -1.74 12.05
CA PRO A 21 23.71 -3.17 11.70
C PRO A 21 23.80 -4.04 12.98
N PRO A 22 22.98 -5.10 13.16
CA PRO A 22 22.92 -5.79 14.44
C PRO A 22 23.99 -6.88 14.60
N ARG A 23 24.49 -7.06 15.83
CA ARG A 23 25.10 -8.31 16.32
C ARG A 23 24.58 -8.61 17.74
N GLY A 24 24.27 -9.87 18.02
CA GLY A 24 23.93 -10.39 19.34
C GLY A 24 22.47 -10.88 19.50
N GLU A 25 22.27 -11.87 20.38
CA GLU A 25 20.99 -12.55 20.63
C GLU A 25 20.02 -11.79 21.57
N GLU A 26 20.43 -10.67 22.17
CA GLU A 26 19.63 -9.97 23.22
C GLU A 26 18.57 -8.96 22.72
N HIS A 27 18.31 -8.82 21.42
CA HIS A 27 17.46 -7.72 20.89
C HIS A 27 16.15 -8.13 20.19
N ALA A 28 15.62 -9.33 20.43
CA ALA A 28 14.32 -9.75 19.89
C ALA A 28 13.11 -9.11 20.61
N ALA A 29 13.22 -8.78 21.90
CA ALA A 29 12.10 -8.31 22.72
C ALA A 29 11.87 -6.78 22.71
N VAL A 30 12.90 -5.99 22.38
CA VAL A 30 12.86 -4.51 22.50
C VAL A 30 12.25 -3.82 21.27
N ARG A 31 12.40 -4.41 20.07
CA ARG A 31 11.87 -3.85 18.81
C ARG A 31 10.33 -3.75 18.76
N PRO A 32 9.55 -4.75 19.20
CA PRO A 32 8.10 -4.67 19.18
C PRO A 32 7.55 -3.59 20.13
N VAL A 33 8.17 -3.44 21.31
CA VAL A 33 7.77 -2.48 22.34
C VAL A 33 8.06 -1.05 21.91
N ALA A 34 9.27 -0.78 21.38
CA ALA A 34 9.62 0.52 20.82
C ALA A 34 8.75 0.90 19.60
N PHE A 35 8.37 -0.09 18.79
CA PHE A 35 7.46 0.07 17.66
C PHE A 35 6.01 0.36 18.10
N HIS A 36 5.51 -0.30 19.15
CA HIS A 36 4.20 -0.03 19.75
C HIS A 36 4.14 1.36 20.39
N LEU A 37 5.17 1.76 21.13
CA LEU A 37 5.30 3.11 21.72
C LEU A 37 5.25 4.22 20.65
N ARG A 38 5.96 4.05 19.53
CA ARG A 38 5.90 5.00 18.40
C ARG A 38 4.51 5.11 17.77
N ARG A 39 3.77 4.00 17.73
CA ARG A 39 2.44 3.91 17.13
C ARG A 39 1.35 4.49 18.02
N SER A 40 1.47 4.34 19.34
CA SER A 40 0.55 4.91 20.32
C SER A 40 0.64 6.44 20.41
N LEU A 41 1.83 7.01 20.20
CA LEU A 41 2.08 8.47 20.17
C LEU A 41 1.40 9.20 18.99
N VAL A 42 0.87 8.50 17.99
CA VAL A 42 0.28 9.09 16.77
C VAL A 42 -1.26 9.10 16.78
N ARG A 43 -1.94 8.50 17.77
CA ARG A 43 -3.41 8.45 17.78
C ARG A 43 -4.06 8.73 19.15
N ARG A 44 -4.69 9.91 19.19
CA ARG A 44 -5.91 10.34 19.91
C ARG A 44 -5.80 10.86 21.35
N GLN A 45 -6.56 11.95 21.54
CA GLN A 45 -6.84 12.73 22.74
C GLN A 45 -7.57 11.90 23.83
N PRO A 46 -7.25 12.13 25.11
CA PRO A 46 -8.17 11.85 26.21
C PRO A 46 -8.64 13.13 26.92
N ASP A 47 -9.84 13.01 27.46
CA ASP A 47 -10.64 14.02 28.14
C ASP A 47 -10.13 14.38 29.56
N ARG A 48 -10.62 15.50 30.09
CA ARG A 48 -10.15 16.20 31.29
C ARG A 48 -10.51 15.50 32.62
N ALA A 49 -9.53 15.24 33.49
CA ALA A 49 -9.70 15.19 34.95
C ALA A 49 -8.42 15.65 35.68
N ARG A 50 -8.54 16.57 36.64
CA ARG A 50 -7.42 17.22 37.37
C ARG A 50 -7.25 16.62 38.77
N GLY A 51 -5.98 16.40 39.16
CA GLY A 51 -5.49 16.30 40.54
C GLY A 51 -4.97 14.92 40.95
N VAL A 52 -3.77 14.84 41.56
CA VAL A 52 -3.06 13.64 42.14
C VAL A 52 -2.02 12.91 41.25
N LEU A 53 -1.86 13.29 39.98
CA LEU A 53 -1.19 12.44 38.98
C LEU A 53 0.35 12.24 39.10
N LEU A 54 1.11 13.19 39.63
CA LEU A 54 2.59 13.13 39.62
C LEU A 54 3.19 12.35 40.80
N GLU A 55 2.59 12.44 41.99
CA GLU A 55 3.02 11.69 43.17
C GLU A 55 2.69 10.20 43.03
N GLU A 56 1.51 9.89 42.47
CA GLU A 56 1.09 8.52 42.16
C GLU A 56 2.03 7.87 41.13
N LEU A 57 2.38 8.61 40.06
CA LEU A 57 3.34 8.14 39.06
C LEU A 57 4.73 7.89 39.67
N ALA A 58 5.20 8.80 40.52
CA ALA A 58 6.49 8.65 41.18
C ALA A 58 6.53 7.42 42.09
N GLU A 59 5.46 7.15 42.85
CA GLU A 59 5.40 5.99 43.73
C GLU A 59 5.33 4.67 42.95
N ARG A 60 4.49 4.59 41.92
CA ARG A 60 4.40 3.40 41.06
C ARG A 60 5.71 3.12 40.33
N THR A 61 6.44 4.16 39.93
CA THR A 61 7.77 4.01 39.31
C THR A 61 8.77 3.40 40.29
N ARG A 62 8.75 3.82 41.57
CA ARG A 62 9.63 3.26 42.61
C ARG A 62 9.29 1.82 42.94
N VAL A 63 8.01 1.43 42.88
CA VAL A 63 7.59 0.05 43.10
C VAL A 63 8.11 -0.84 41.97
N ALA A 64 7.88 -0.46 40.71
CA ALA A 64 8.39 -1.23 39.56
C ALA A 64 9.92 -1.36 39.56
N ALA A 65 10.64 -0.27 39.88
CA ALA A 65 12.11 -0.31 39.95
C ALA A 65 12.64 -1.21 41.07
N ARG A 66 11.92 -1.33 42.20
CA ARG A 66 12.28 -2.24 43.29
C ARG A 66 12.04 -3.71 42.91
N SER A 67 10.93 -4.00 42.24
CA SER A 67 10.62 -5.34 41.74
C SER A 67 11.63 -5.81 40.69
N ASP A 68 12.05 -4.91 39.79
CA ASP A 68 13.09 -5.19 38.78
C ASP A 68 14.44 -5.48 39.44
N ALA A 69 14.86 -4.64 40.40
CA ALA A 69 16.10 -4.83 41.14
C ALA A 69 16.12 -6.11 42.00
N ALA A 70 14.96 -6.61 42.40
CA ALA A 70 14.81 -7.87 43.12
C ALA A 70 14.70 -9.10 42.20
N GLY A 71 14.62 -8.92 40.88
CA GLY A 71 14.39 -10.00 39.92
C GLY A 71 12.99 -10.63 40.01
N ASP A 72 12.01 -9.93 40.58
CA ASP A 72 10.64 -10.41 40.76
C ASP A 72 9.80 -10.09 39.51
N GLU A 73 9.98 -10.93 38.49
CA GLU A 73 9.32 -10.80 37.18
C GLU A 73 7.79 -10.83 37.28
N HIS A 74 7.23 -11.52 38.28
CA HIS A 74 5.79 -11.64 38.47
C HIS A 74 5.17 -10.31 38.94
N HIS A 75 5.78 -9.67 39.94
CA HIS A 75 5.33 -8.36 40.40
C HIS A 75 5.61 -7.25 39.38
N LEU A 76 6.68 -7.38 38.59
CA LEU A 76 6.95 -6.45 37.49
C LEU A 76 5.88 -6.52 36.40
N ALA A 77 5.48 -7.73 36.01
CA ALA A 77 4.45 -7.97 35.00
C ALA A 77 3.07 -7.44 35.42
N LEU A 78 2.75 -7.47 36.72
CA LEU A 78 1.51 -6.90 37.27
C LEU A 78 1.56 -5.37 37.41
N GLY A 79 2.72 -4.80 37.77
CA GLY A 79 2.86 -3.37 38.04
C GLY A 79 3.10 -2.48 36.80
N LEU A 80 3.66 -3.05 35.72
CA LEU A 80 4.00 -2.30 34.50
C LEU A 80 2.80 -1.68 33.76
N PRO A 81 1.67 -2.39 33.56
CA PRO A 81 0.50 -1.83 32.89
C PRO A 81 -0.08 -0.63 33.66
N GLU A 82 -0.15 -0.75 34.98
CA GLU A 82 -0.64 0.28 35.89
C GLU A 82 0.26 1.52 35.95
N LEU A 83 1.57 1.34 35.83
CA LEU A 83 2.54 2.44 35.73
C LEU A 83 2.40 3.19 34.40
N ILE A 84 2.16 2.47 33.30
CA ILE A 84 1.93 3.04 31.97
C ILE A 84 0.67 3.91 31.98
N GLU A 85 -0.43 3.43 32.54
CA GLU A 85 -1.67 4.20 32.67
C GLU A 85 -1.51 5.46 33.53
N ALA A 86 -0.79 5.38 34.66
CA ALA A 86 -0.52 6.54 35.50
C ALA A 86 0.34 7.60 34.78
N ALA A 87 1.30 7.17 33.95
CA ALA A 87 2.16 8.06 33.17
C ALA A 87 1.39 8.82 32.10
N ASP A 88 0.49 8.13 31.39
CA ASP A 88 -0.36 8.70 30.35
C ASP A 88 -1.30 9.77 30.93
N ARG A 89 -1.89 9.50 32.10
CA ARG A 89 -2.74 10.50 32.78
C ARG A 89 -1.95 11.74 33.22
N ALA A 90 -0.74 11.58 33.76
CA ALA A 90 0.10 12.70 34.20
C ALA A 90 0.56 13.62 33.05
N LEU A 91 0.88 13.05 31.89
CA LEU A 91 1.28 13.79 30.69
C LEU A 91 0.12 14.61 30.10
N ALA A 92 -1.10 14.09 30.14
CA ALA A 92 -2.29 14.79 29.67
C ALA A 92 -2.59 16.08 30.49
N ALA A 93 -2.29 16.09 31.79
CA ALA A 93 -2.54 17.22 32.68
C ALA A 93 -1.62 18.43 32.44
N VAL A 94 -0.40 18.21 31.93
CA VAL A 94 0.62 19.26 31.71
C VAL A 94 0.40 20.03 30.40
N ALA A 95 -0.22 19.40 29.39
CA ALA A 95 -0.41 19.98 28.06
C ALA A 95 -1.58 20.99 27.94
N GLY A 96 -2.42 21.13 28.98
CA GLY A 96 -3.63 21.97 28.96
C GLY A 96 -3.42 23.49 29.10
N SER A 97 -2.18 23.98 29.10
CA SER A 97 -1.86 25.36 29.50
C SER A 97 -1.09 26.14 28.42
N HIS A 98 -1.60 26.33 27.18
CA HIS A 98 -1.22 27.47 26.32
C HIS A 98 -2.07 27.63 25.03
N ARG A 99 -2.77 28.80 24.92
CA ARG A 99 -3.25 29.57 23.73
C ARG A 99 -4.39 29.00 22.84
N ALA A 100 -5.25 29.77 22.16
CA ALA A 100 -5.71 31.18 22.23
C ALA A 100 -6.88 31.42 21.21
N ARG A 101 -7.83 32.29 21.62
CA ARG A 101 -8.81 33.15 20.90
C ARG A 101 -9.13 32.96 19.40
N VAL A 102 -10.45 32.91 19.11
CA VAL A 102 -11.05 33.37 17.83
C VAL A 102 -12.22 34.34 18.13
N ARG A 103 -12.30 35.42 17.33
CA ARG A 103 -13.18 36.61 17.44
C ARG A 103 -14.62 36.36 16.95
N ARG A 104 -15.59 37.04 17.57
CA ARG A 104 -17.02 37.15 17.21
C ARG A 104 -17.32 38.37 16.31
N PRO A 105 -18.41 38.33 15.51
CA PRO A 105 -19.25 39.49 15.20
C PRO A 105 -20.73 39.25 15.64
N PRO A 106 -21.65 40.24 15.57
CA PRO A 106 -22.40 40.73 16.73
C PRO A 106 -23.77 40.06 16.97
N ARG A 107 -24.22 40.18 18.22
CA ARG A 107 -25.53 39.77 18.72
C ARG A 107 -26.62 40.75 18.25
N SER A 108 -27.69 40.24 17.66
CA SER A 108 -29.03 40.79 17.89
C SER A 108 -29.70 40.00 19.02
N ARG A 109 -30.52 40.69 19.80
CA ARG A 109 -31.04 40.31 21.12
C ARG A 109 -32.43 39.69 21.02
N ALA A 110 -32.63 38.71 21.91
CA ALA A 110 -33.81 38.45 22.75
C ALA A 110 -34.94 37.53 22.24
N GLY A 111 -35.29 36.57 23.12
CA GLY A 111 -36.41 35.62 23.04
C GLY A 111 -36.04 34.22 23.56
N SER A 112 -35.52 34.07 24.79
CA SER A 112 -36.22 33.42 25.93
C SER A 112 -36.62 31.94 25.74
N GLY A 113 -35.87 31.02 26.36
CA GLY A 113 -36.24 29.61 26.55
C GLY A 113 -35.11 28.79 27.20
N SER A 114 -35.40 28.18 28.36
CA SER A 114 -34.50 27.49 29.30
C SER A 114 -33.96 26.12 28.82
N PRO A 115 -33.04 25.45 29.56
CA PRO A 115 -31.85 24.79 28.99
C PRO A 115 -32.10 23.36 28.50
N ARG A 116 -31.59 23.03 27.32
CA ARG A 116 -31.20 21.66 26.97
C ARG A 116 -29.68 21.61 26.85
N GLY A 117 -29.06 20.88 27.76
CA GLY A 117 -27.64 20.61 27.75
C GLY A 117 -27.25 19.85 26.48
N LEU A 118 -26.23 20.36 25.82
CA LEU A 118 -25.44 19.64 24.84
C LEU A 118 -24.54 18.67 25.58
N ASP A 119 -24.55 17.39 25.19
CA ASP A 119 -23.34 16.59 25.20
C ASP A 119 -23.18 15.93 23.83
N GLY A 120 -22.00 16.17 23.25
CA GLY A 120 -21.55 15.60 21.98
C GLY A 120 -20.74 14.33 22.20
N ARG A 121 -20.78 13.46 21.20
CA ARG A 121 -20.10 12.15 21.06
C ARG A 121 -20.68 11.02 21.92
N GLY A 122 -21.42 10.14 21.26
CA GLY A 122 -21.78 8.82 21.78
C GLY A 122 -23.00 8.24 21.06
N THR A 123 -22.75 7.27 20.18
CA THR A 123 -23.66 6.18 19.79
C THR A 123 -25.08 6.54 19.34
N LEU A 124 -25.39 6.24 18.07
CA LEU A 124 -26.75 5.88 17.67
C LEU A 124 -27.18 4.70 18.56
N ARG A 125 -27.96 4.96 19.62
CA ARG A 125 -28.61 3.91 20.40
C ARG A 125 -29.62 3.25 19.46
N GLY A 126 -29.51 1.94 19.26
CA GLY A 126 -30.51 1.15 18.56
C GLY A 126 -31.89 1.39 19.17
N MET A 127 -32.83 1.91 18.39
CA MET A 127 -34.15 2.33 18.87
C MET A 127 -35.16 1.27 18.42
N ILE A 128 -35.52 0.34 19.32
CA ILE A 128 -36.69 -0.52 19.10
C ILE A 128 -37.96 0.26 19.48
N THR A 129 -38.96 0.23 18.62
CA THR A 129 -40.24 0.91 18.85
C THR A 129 -41.26 -0.03 19.49
N LEU A 130 -42.32 0.51 20.09
CA LEU A 130 -43.42 -0.30 20.61
C LEU A 130 -44.03 -1.20 19.52
N LYS A 131 -44.10 -0.71 18.27
CA LYS A 131 -44.53 -1.51 17.12
C LYS A 131 -43.68 -2.77 16.93
N ASP A 132 -42.36 -2.64 17.05
CA ASP A 132 -41.43 -3.76 16.86
C ASP A 132 -41.57 -4.78 17.98
N VAL A 133 -41.79 -4.32 19.22
CA VAL A 133 -42.04 -5.20 20.38
C VAL A 133 -43.34 -5.99 20.22
N LEU A 134 -44.41 -5.36 19.74
CA LEU A 134 -45.70 -6.04 19.48
C LEU A 134 -45.59 -7.08 18.36
N ALA A 135 -44.66 -6.89 17.42
CA ALA A 135 -44.42 -7.81 16.32
C ALA A 135 -43.53 -9.02 16.69
N LEU A 136 -43.00 -9.09 17.92
CA LEU A 136 -42.12 -10.17 18.34
C LEU A 136 -42.87 -11.52 18.31
N PRO A 137 -42.30 -12.53 17.61
CA PRO A 137 -43.00 -13.79 17.38
C PRO A 137 -43.24 -14.55 18.68
N GLY A 138 -44.44 -15.10 18.83
CA GLY A 138 -44.78 -15.98 19.95
C GLY A 138 -45.17 -15.28 21.26
N LEU A 139 -45.16 -13.94 21.32
CA LEU A 139 -45.58 -13.20 22.53
C LEU A 139 -47.08 -12.83 22.53
N GLY A 140 -47.73 -12.79 21.37
CA GLY A 140 -49.18 -12.54 21.25
C GLY A 140 -49.67 -11.21 21.84
N LEU A 141 -48.80 -10.20 21.95
CA LEU A 141 -49.11 -8.92 22.58
C LEU A 141 -50.11 -8.13 21.73
N GLY A 142 -51.15 -7.58 22.38
CA GLY A 142 -52.16 -6.75 21.72
C GLY A 142 -52.12 -5.32 22.23
N LEU A 143 -52.04 -4.32 21.34
CA LEU A 143 -52.26 -2.93 21.74
C LEU A 143 -53.76 -2.68 21.90
N ILE A 144 -54.16 -2.05 23.00
CA ILE A 144 -55.56 -1.67 23.22
C ILE A 144 -55.79 -0.26 22.69
N ASP A 145 -56.69 -0.15 21.72
CA ASP A 145 -57.11 1.13 21.16
C ASP A 145 -57.99 1.88 22.18
N GLY A 146 -57.50 3.03 22.63
CA GLY A 146 -58.31 3.96 23.42
C GLY A 146 -59.25 4.73 22.50
N ASP A 147 -60.51 4.34 22.44
CA ASP A 147 -61.58 5.13 21.83
C ASP A 147 -61.80 6.43 22.66
N GLY A 148 -61.01 7.47 22.43
CA GLY A 148 -61.29 8.79 22.98
C GLY A 148 -60.09 9.73 23.17
N ALA A 149 -59.96 10.69 22.26
CA ALA A 149 -59.45 12.06 22.48
C ALA A 149 -58.17 12.23 23.33
N GLY A 150 -57.00 11.83 22.79
CA GLY A 150 -55.71 12.23 23.39
C GLY A 150 -54.48 11.49 22.87
N GLY A 151 -54.25 11.49 21.55
CA GLY A 151 -53.09 10.85 20.90
C GLY A 151 -53.47 9.54 20.20
N GLY A 152 -53.52 9.56 18.87
CA GLY A 152 -53.94 8.39 18.09
C GLY A 152 -53.00 7.20 18.27
N THR A 153 -53.51 5.98 18.07
CA THR A 153 -52.79 4.70 18.07
C THR A 153 -51.45 4.75 17.32
N THR A 154 -51.35 5.61 16.29
CA THR A 154 -50.15 5.86 15.49
C THR A 154 -49.00 6.50 16.27
N ASP A 155 -49.29 7.35 17.26
CA ASP A 155 -48.28 8.00 18.12
C ASP A 155 -47.75 7.05 19.19
N ALA A 156 -48.59 6.15 19.70
CA ALA A 156 -48.19 5.11 20.66
C ALA A 156 -47.22 4.10 20.04
N LEU A 157 -47.48 3.66 18.80
CA LEU A 157 -46.64 2.68 18.10
C LEU A 157 -45.22 3.17 17.80
N GLY A 158 -45.03 4.50 17.67
CA GLY A 158 -43.73 5.13 17.43
C GLY A 158 -42.89 5.35 18.69
N ARG A 159 -43.42 5.06 19.88
CA ARG A 159 -42.69 5.26 21.15
C ARG A 159 -41.49 4.32 21.23
N GLU A 160 -40.34 4.89 21.60
CA GLU A 160 -39.11 4.13 21.84
C GLU A 160 -39.25 3.28 23.11
N VAL A 161 -38.99 1.99 23.00
CA VAL A 161 -38.90 1.06 24.13
C VAL A 161 -37.42 0.85 24.45
N ARG A 162 -36.99 1.28 25.63
CA ARG A 162 -35.58 1.17 26.08
C ARG A 162 -35.32 -0.07 26.92
N TRP A 163 -36.36 -0.60 27.57
CA TRP A 163 -36.27 -1.73 28.48
C TRP A 163 -37.68 -2.29 28.76
N ALA A 164 -37.77 -3.54 29.24
CA ALA A 164 -39.01 -4.11 29.78
C ALA A 164 -38.80 -4.51 31.25
N HIS A 165 -39.75 -4.17 32.12
CA HIS A 165 -39.62 -4.37 33.57
C HIS A 165 -40.94 -4.78 34.20
N VAL A 166 -40.91 -5.69 35.18
CA VAL A 166 -42.11 -6.12 35.92
C VAL A 166 -42.20 -5.37 37.25
N SER A 167 -43.36 -4.80 37.56
CA SER A 167 -43.59 -4.15 38.86
C SER A 167 -45.05 -4.27 39.32
N GLU A 168 -45.23 -4.58 40.60
CA GLU A 168 -46.55 -4.58 41.28
C GLU A 168 -46.67 -3.46 42.33
N LEU A 169 -45.64 -2.63 42.50
CA LEU A 169 -45.58 -1.57 43.52
C LEU A 169 -46.63 -0.50 43.28
N GLU A 170 -47.34 -0.05 44.33
CA GLU A 170 -48.36 1.00 44.25
C GLU A 170 -47.87 2.26 43.49
N ASP A 171 -46.63 2.66 43.76
CA ASP A 171 -45.90 3.68 43.01
C ASP A 171 -44.48 3.22 42.61
N PRO A 172 -44.27 2.78 41.35
CA PRO A 172 -42.96 2.35 40.86
C PRO A 172 -42.13 3.52 40.33
N THR A 173 -42.71 4.73 40.22
CA THR A 173 -42.05 5.87 39.56
C THR A 173 -40.71 6.31 40.14
N PRO A 174 -40.39 6.15 41.45
CA PRO A 174 -39.07 6.49 41.98
C PRO A 174 -37.90 5.71 41.36
N TRP A 175 -38.17 4.56 40.71
CA TRP A 175 -37.14 3.67 40.14
C TRP A 175 -37.17 3.59 38.61
N LEU A 176 -38.04 4.37 37.97
CA LEU A 176 -38.19 4.40 36.51
C LEU A 176 -37.42 5.58 35.90
N LEU A 177 -36.85 5.38 34.72
CA LEU A 177 -36.02 6.33 33.98
C LEU A 177 -36.70 6.85 32.70
N GLY A 178 -37.82 6.24 32.29
CA GLY A 178 -38.59 6.59 31.10
C GLY A 178 -38.22 5.75 29.88
N GLY A 179 -39.21 5.47 29.03
CA GLY A 179 -39.11 4.60 27.86
C GLY A 179 -39.26 3.11 28.17
N GLU A 180 -39.67 2.72 29.37
CA GLU A 180 -39.90 1.31 29.72
C GLU A 180 -41.24 0.79 29.19
N LEU A 181 -41.27 -0.49 28.81
CA LEU A 181 -42.49 -1.31 28.80
C LEU A 181 -42.66 -1.88 30.22
N LEU A 182 -43.54 -1.27 31.01
CA LEU A 182 -43.83 -1.72 32.37
C LEU A 182 -44.84 -2.87 32.32
N LEU A 183 -44.55 -4.00 32.96
CA LEU A 183 -45.36 -5.21 32.95
C LEU A 183 -45.94 -5.47 34.34
N SER A 184 -47.21 -5.86 34.42
CA SER A 184 -47.89 -6.16 35.69
C SER A 184 -48.99 -7.21 35.51
N THR A 185 -49.25 -7.99 36.55
CA THR A 185 -50.39 -8.91 36.66
C THR A 185 -51.63 -8.26 37.30
N GLY A 186 -51.49 -7.03 37.82
CA GLY A 186 -52.56 -6.29 38.49
C GLY A 186 -52.90 -6.78 39.90
N LEU A 187 -51.99 -7.51 40.56
CA LEU A 187 -52.26 -8.09 41.88
C LEU A 187 -52.62 -7.02 42.92
N ASN A 188 -53.85 -7.07 43.46
CA ASN A 188 -54.42 -6.08 44.37
C ASN A 188 -54.44 -4.65 43.79
N ARG A 189 -54.68 -4.51 42.48
CA ARG A 189 -54.72 -3.21 41.80
C ARG A 189 -55.99 -3.05 40.97
N PHE A 190 -56.17 -1.85 40.43
CA PHE A 190 -57.15 -1.54 39.37
C PHE A 190 -58.63 -1.66 39.75
N GLU A 191 -58.94 -1.83 41.04
CA GLU A 191 -60.32 -1.83 41.57
C GLU A 191 -60.80 -0.41 41.93
N ASP A 192 -59.95 0.40 42.56
CA ASP A 192 -60.27 1.78 42.92
C ASP A 192 -59.97 2.76 41.77
N ALA A 193 -60.98 3.54 41.38
CA ALA A 193 -60.86 4.47 40.26
C ALA A 193 -59.89 5.64 40.53
N ALA A 194 -59.91 6.23 41.73
CA ALA A 194 -59.03 7.36 42.03
C ALA A 194 -57.55 6.92 42.03
N GLN A 195 -57.25 5.76 42.61
CA GLN A 195 -55.90 5.20 42.65
C GLN A 195 -55.40 4.80 41.25
N THR A 196 -56.27 4.22 40.42
CA THR A 196 -55.92 3.78 39.07
C THR A 196 -55.60 4.96 38.15
N PHE A 197 -56.42 6.01 38.18
CA PHE A 197 -56.16 7.23 37.40
C PHE A 197 -54.86 7.91 37.83
N ALA A 198 -54.64 8.05 39.15
CA ALA A 198 -53.41 8.61 39.68
C ALA A 198 -52.17 7.77 39.29
N TYR A 199 -52.32 6.45 39.19
CA TYR A 199 -51.25 5.56 38.75
C TYR A 199 -50.90 5.77 37.27
N CYS A 200 -51.89 5.79 36.37
CA CYS A 200 -51.68 6.05 34.94
C CYS A 200 -51.04 7.42 34.68
N GLU A 201 -51.45 8.45 35.41
CA GLU A 201 -50.87 9.80 35.34
C GLU A 201 -49.40 9.80 35.77
N ARG A 202 -49.08 9.13 36.88
CA ARG A 202 -47.70 9.01 37.38
C ARG A 202 -46.77 8.35 36.34
N LEU A 203 -47.20 7.24 35.73
CA LEU A 203 -46.41 6.53 34.71
C LEU A 203 -46.19 7.38 33.45
N THR A 204 -47.23 8.07 32.99
CA THR A 204 -47.13 8.96 31.82
C THR A 204 -46.17 10.11 32.08
N ARG A 205 -46.20 10.71 33.28
CA ARG A 205 -45.32 11.82 33.67
C ARG A 205 -43.83 11.44 33.68
N VAL A 206 -43.50 10.18 34.00
CA VAL A 206 -42.11 9.66 33.91
C VAL A 206 -41.71 9.34 32.47
N GLY A 207 -42.67 9.21 31.56
CA GLY A 207 -42.43 8.89 30.16
C GLY A 207 -42.33 7.38 29.89
N VAL A 208 -43.05 6.56 30.65
CA VAL A 208 -43.18 5.12 30.38
C VAL A 208 -43.74 4.92 28.96
N ALA A 209 -43.11 4.04 28.17
CA ALA A 209 -43.49 3.83 26.78
C ALA A 209 -44.87 3.18 26.68
N ALA A 210 -45.10 2.12 27.46
CA ALA A 210 -46.38 1.42 27.58
C ALA A 210 -46.50 0.65 28.89
N LEU A 211 -47.74 0.39 29.32
CA LEU A 211 -48.10 -0.52 30.40
C LEU A 211 -48.65 -1.82 29.79
N GLY A 212 -48.00 -2.94 30.03
CA GLY A 212 -48.46 -4.28 29.69
C GLY A 212 -49.14 -4.93 30.88
N VAL A 213 -50.40 -5.35 30.74
CA VAL A 213 -51.13 -6.03 31.81
C VAL A 213 -51.53 -7.44 31.38
N SER A 214 -51.18 -8.41 32.22
CA SER A 214 -51.58 -9.79 32.04
C SER A 214 -52.99 -10.04 32.56
N THR A 215 -53.85 -10.62 31.73
CA THR A 215 -55.22 -10.99 32.11
C THR A 215 -55.53 -12.41 31.68
N GLY A 216 -56.40 -13.08 32.45
CA GLY A 216 -56.70 -14.51 32.25
C GLY A 216 -57.44 -15.12 33.43
N ALA A 217 -58.01 -16.30 33.22
CA ALA A 217 -58.87 -16.95 34.21
C ALA A 217 -58.15 -17.30 35.52
N SER A 218 -56.82 -17.48 35.47
CA SER A 218 -55.99 -17.78 36.65
C SER A 218 -55.28 -16.54 37.23
N LEU A 219 -55.57 -15.34 36.73
CA LEU A 219 -54.94 -14.08 37.14
C LEU A 219 -55.90 -13.21 37.95
N PRO A 220 -55.40 -12.18 38.66
CA PRO A 220 -56.24 -11.28 39.48
C PRO A 220 -57.40 -10.64 38.70
N HIS A 221 -57.20 -10.44 37.39
CA HIS A 221 -58.23 -9.92 36.50
C HIS A 221 -58.45 -10.89 35.32
N PRO A 222 -59.68 -11.42 35.13
CA PRO A 222 -60.00 -12.29 34.01
C PRO A 222 -60.00 -11.55 32.67
N GLU A 223 -60.36 -10.26 32.69
CA GLU A 223 -60.33 -9.33 31.56
C GLU A 223 -59.72 -8.00 32.02
N LEU A 224 -59.32 -7.14 31.08
CA LEU A 224 -58.76 -5.82 31.42
C LEU A 224 -59.80 -4.97 32.18
N PRO A 225 -59.50 -4.48 33.39
CA PRO A 225 -60.45 -3.69 34.17
C PRO A 225 -60.88 -2.41 33.41
N ALA A 226 -62.18 -2.15 33.35
CA ALA A 226 -62.72 -0.95 32.67
C ALA A 226 -62.17 0.36 33.24
N VAL A 227 -61.89 0.38 34.55
CA VAL A 227 -61.28 1.50 35.26
C VAL A 227 -59.85 1.78 34.76
N LEU A 228 -59.08 0.73 34.45
CA LEU A 228 -57.74 0.84 33.89
C LEU A 228 -57.77 1.33 32.44
N LEU A 229 -58.72 0.84 31.64
CA LEU A 229 -58.95 1.32 30.27
C LEU A 229 -59.21 2.83 30.25
N ALA A 230 -60.13 3.30 31.11
CA ALA A 230 -60.47 4.70 31.23
C ALA A 230 -59.28 5.55 31.76
N GLY A 231 -58.53 5.04 32.74
CA GLY A 231 -57.35 5.72 33.29
C GLY A 231 -56.20 5.87 32.29
N CYS A 232 -55.88 4.82 31.53
CA CYS A 232 -54.86 4.85 30.48
C CYS A 232 -55.26 5.79 29.34
N ALA A 233 -56.52 5.75 28.91
CA ALA A 233 -57.05 6.65 27.88
C ALA A 233 -56.97 8.13 28.33
N ALA A 234 -57.40 8.43 29.56
CA ALA A 234 -57.34 9.79 30.11
C ALA A 234 -55.90 10.32 30.26
N ALA A 235 -54.94 9.45 30.56
CA ALA A 235 -53.54 9.82 30.71
C ALA A 235 -52.75 9.81 29.38
N GLY A 236 -53.28 9.23 28.30
CA GLY A 236 -52.52 9.00 27.07
C GLY A 236 -51.41 7.93 27.22
N LEU A 237 -51.59 6.98 28.14
CA LEU A 237 -50.66 5.87 28.36
C LEU A 237 -51.01 4.70 27.43
N ALA A 238 -50.05 4.22 26.65
CA ALA A 238 -50.26 3.05 25.81
C ALA A 238 -50.47 1.80 26.67
N LEU A 239 -51.58 1.10 26.46
CA LEU A 239 -51.93 -0.13 27.18
C LEU A 239 -51.76 -1.33 26.26
N VAL A 240 -50.98 -2.32 26.71
CA VAL A 240 -50.74 -3.58 26.01
C VAL A 240 -51.39 -4.71 26.80
N HIS A 241 -52.26 -5.47 26.14
CA HIS A 241 -52.77 -6.73 26.65
C HIS A 241 -51.70 -7.82 26.52
N VAL A 242 -51.42 -8.49 27.63
CA VAL A 242 -50.54 -9.65 27.69
C VAL A 242 -51.39 -10.90 27.92
N PRO A 243 -51.43 -11.86 26.98
CA PRO A 243 -52.20 -13.10 27.15
C PRO A 243 -51.73 -13.94 28.35
N GLU A 244 -52.64 -14.66 29.00
CA GLU A 244 -52.37 -15.54 30.17
C GLU A 244 -51.24 -16.56 29.92
N ASN A 245 -51.11 -17.08 28.69
CA ASN A 245 -50.10 -18.06 28.31
C ASN A 245 -48.73 -17.44 28.02
N THR A 246 -48.59 -16.10 28.09
CA THR A 246 -47.33 -15.39 27.83
C THR A 246 -46.68 -15.00 29.14
N GLY A 247 -45.60 -15.69 29.51
CA GLY A 247 -44.84 -15.34 30.71
C GLY A 247 -44.19 -13.96 30.60
N LEU A 248 -44.33 -13.12 31.62
CA LEU A 248 -43.71 -11.78 31.65
C LEU A 248 -42.18 -11.83 31.46
N GLN A 249 -41.52 -12.89 31.95
CA GLN A 249 -40.10 -13.12 31.74
C GLN A 249 -39.74 -13.35 30.26
N SER A 250 -40.61 -14.02 29.49
CA SER A 250 -40.42 -14.24 28.05
C SER A 250 -40.45 -12.92 27.28
N ILE A 251 -41.30 -11.97 27.71
CA ILE A 251 -41.34 -10.62 27.14
C ILE A 251 -40.06 -9.86 27.46
N ILE A 252 -39.59 -9.89 28.71
CA ILE A 252 -38.32 -9.25 29.11
C ILE A 252 -37.14 -9.81 28.28
N GLN A 253 -37.07 -11.13 28.14
CA GLN A 253 -36.02 -11.80 27.37
C GLN A 253 -36.06 -11.40 25.90
N ALA A 254 -37.24 -11.45 25.27
CA ALA A 254 -37.40 -11.11 23.86
C ALA A 254 -37.08 -9.64 23.56
N VAL A 255 -37.50 -8.71 24.44
CA VAL A 255 -37.15 -7.28 24.32
C VAL A 255 -35.64 -7.08 24.49
N SER A 256 -35.00 -7.75 25.46
CA SER A 256 -33.55 -7.68 25.66
C SER A 256 -32.76 -8.24 24.47
N ASP A 257 -33.20 -9.36 23.91
CA ASP A 257 -32.57 -9.99 22.74
C ASP A 257 -32.68 -9.08 21.51
N ALA A 258 -33.84 -8.44 21.31
CA ALA A 258 -34.05 -7.50 20.22
C ALA A 258 -33.19 -6.23 20.35
N LEU A 259 -33.04 -5.69 21.57
CA LEU A 259 -32.13 -4.57 21.86
C LEU A 259 -30.65 -4.92 21.64
N ASN A 260 -30.27 -6.19 21.84
CA ASN A 260 -28.89 -6.68 21.66
C ASN A 260 -28.55 -7.11 20.22
N ALA A 261 -29.55 -7.53 19.44
CA ALA A 261 -29.37 -8.00 18.07
C ALA A 261 -28.77 -6.92 17.15
N GLU A 262 -29.11 -5.64 17.35
CA GLU A 262 -28.63 -4.51 16.56
C GLU A 262 -27.12 -4.23 16.77
N HIS A 263 -26.57 -4.60 17.93
CA HIS A 263 -25.15 -4.44 18.25
C HIS A 263 -24.25 -5.56 17.69
N THR A 264 -24.81 -6.73 17.39
CA THR A 264 -24.02 -7.94 17.07
C THR A 264 -23.83 -8.14 15.56
N GLU A 265 -24.72 -7.63 14.72
CA GLU A 265 -24.74 -7.94 13.28
C GLU A 265 -23.51 -7.41 12.50
N PRO A 266 -22.98 -6.20 12.72
CA PRO A 266 -21.76 -5.75 12.05
C PRO A 266 -20.53 -6.61 12.40
N MET A 267 -20.39 -6.98 13.68
CA MET A 267 -19.31 -7.86 14.16
C MET A 267 -19.46 -9.27 13.57
N ARG A 268 -20.69 -9.80 13.55
CA ARG A 268 -21.00 -11.11 12.98
C ARG A 268 -20.65 -11.18 11.50
N ARG A 269 -21.00 -10.14 10.72
CA ARG A 269 -20.64 -10.04 9.29
C ARG A 269 -19.12 -9.96 9.07
N ALA A 270 -18.40 -9.22 9.91
CA ALA A 270 -16.94 -9.13 9.84
C ALA A 270 -16.27 -10.48 10.13
N LEU A 271 -16.71 -11.19 11.16
CA LEU A 271 -16.18 -12.52 11.53
C LEU A 271 -16.47 -13.58 10.46
N LEU A 272 -17.66 -13.57 9.87
CA LEU A 272 -18.00 -14.48 8.77
C LEU A 272 -17.13 -14.22 7.54
N ALA A 273 -16.95 -12.95 7.17
CA ALA A 273 -16.07 -12.59 6.06
C ALA A 273 -14.61 -12.96 6.32
N GLN A 274 -14.13 -12.78 7.55
CA GLN A 274 -12.79 -13.24 7.96
C GLN A 274 -12.62 -14.74 7.77
N ARG A 275 -13.58 -15.54 8.23
CA ARG A 275 -13.56 -17.00 8.09
C ARG A 275 -13.58 -17.41 6.62
N ASN A 276 -14.47 -16.83 5.83
CA ASN A 276 -14.59 -17.14 4.40
C ASN A 276 -13.29 -16.84 3.64
N LEU A 277 -12.65 -15.69 3.90
CA LEU A 277 -11.36 -15.37 3.29
C LEU A 277 -10.24 -16.30 3.73
N ALA A 278 -10.21 -16.71 5.00
CA ALA A 278 -9.22 -17.67 5.51
C ALA A 278 -9.39 -19.05 4.85
N ASP A 279 -10.63 -19.53 4.74
CA ASP A 279 -10.96 -20.79 4.05
C ASP A 279 -10.60 -20.71 2.55
N ALA A 280 -10.85 -19.56 1.90
CA ALA A 280 -10.45 -19.30 0.53
C ALA A 280 -8.93 -19.34 0.34
N ALA A 281 -8.17 -18.76 1.27
CA ALA A 281 -6.71 -18.75 1.24
C ALA A 281 -6.08 -20.15 1.29
N ALA A 282 -6.76 -21.13 1.92
CA ALA A 282 -6.29 -22.50 2.02
C ALA A 282 -6.45 -23.32 0.72
N GLN A 283 -7.14 -22.79 -0.29
CA GLN A 283 -7.39 -23.51 -1.55
C GLN A 283 -6.16 -23.54 -2.47
N VAL A 284 -6.16 -24.45 -3.46
CA VAL A 284 -5.07 -24.63 -4.45
C VAL A 284 -4.80 -23.34 -5.26
N LYS A 285 -5.84 -22.52 -5.48
CA LYS A 285 -5.74 -21.15 -6.04
C LYS A 285 -5.98 -20.08 -4.97
N GLY A 286 -5.28 -20.18 -3.84
CA GLY A 286 -5.50 -19.34 -2.65
C GLY A 286 -5.60 -17.83 -2.95
N PRO A 287 -4.64 -17.21 -3.70
CA PRO A 287 -4.71 -15.80 -4.02
C PRO A 287 -5.97 -15.41 -4.82
N ASP A 288 -6.31 -16.18 -5.86
CA ASP A 288 -7.52 -15.95 -6.67
C ASP A 288 -8.80 -16.06 -5.84
N ALA A 289 -8.89 -17.10 -5.01
CA ALA A 289 -10.05 -17.33 -4.14
C ALA A 289 -10.24 -16.21 -3.10
N VAL A 290 -9.14 -15.67 -2.54
CA VAL A 290 -9.19 -14.52 -1.63
C VAL A 290 -9.71 -13.27 -2.33
N LEU A 291 -9.24 -12.98 -3.56
CA LEU A 291 -9.72 -11.83 -4.32
C LEU A 291 -11.19 -12.00 -4.72
N ALA A 292 -11.61 -13.22 -5.09
CA ALA A 292 -13.00 -13.54 -5.38
C ALA A 292 -13.92 -13.32 -4.18
N GLY A 293 -13.56 -13.86 -3.00
CA GLY A 293 -14.36 -13.67 -1.77
C GLY A 293 -14.45 -12.20 -1.35
N MET A 294 -13.40 -11.41 -1.59
CA MET A 294 -13.43 -9.96 -1.37
C MET A 294 -14.41 -9.26 -2.32
N ALA A 295 -14.39 -9.61 -3.61
CA ALA A 295 -15.29 -9.06 -4.63
C ALA A 295 -16.76 -9.40 -4.34
N GLU A 296 -17.08 -10.66 -4.01
CA GLU A 296 -18.44 -11.11 -3.70
C GLU A 296 -19.07 -10.35 -2.53
N THR A 297 -18.25 -10.04 -1.51
CA THR A 297 -18.76 -9.47 -0.27
C THR A 297 -18.91 -7.94 -0.31
N SER A 298 -18.19 -7.26 -1.21
CA SER A 298 -18.04 -5.79 -1.16
C SER A 298 -18.03 -5.07 -2.50
N GLY A 299 -18.11 -5.81 -3.62
CA GLY A 299 -18.03 -5.25 -4.97
C GLY A 299 -16.66 -4.67 -5.32
N MET A 300 -15.60 -5.10 -4.64
CA MET A 300 -14.23 -4.64 -4.88
C MET A 300 -13.60 -5.33 -6.09
N HIS A 301 -12.93 -4.55 -6.92
CA HIS A 301 -12.11 -5.01 -8.04
C HIS A 301 -10.65 -4.98 -7.62
N SER A 302 -9.88 -6.04 -7.92
CA SER A 302 -8.53 -6.15 -7.38
C SER A 302 -7.58 -6.92 -8.28
N VAL A 303 -6.31 -6.53 -8.21
CA VAL A 303 -5.20 -7.17 -8.90
C VAL A 303 -4.05 -7.32 -7.92
N LEU A 304 -3.49 -8.52 -7.84
CA LEU A 304 -2.31 -8.82 -7.03
C LEU A 304 -1.12 -9.06 -7.96
N PHE A 305 -0.07 -8.28 -7.75
CA PHE A 305 1.22 -8.44 -8.40
C PHE A 305 2.23 -9.12 -7.45
N ASP A 306 3.17 -9.90 -7.98
CA ASP A 306 4.35 -10.35 -7.24
C ASP A 306 5.47 -9.28 -7.21
N GLY A 307 6.61 -9.61 -6.61
CA GLY A 307 7.76 -8.72 -6.46
C GLY A 307 8.39 -8.32 -7.81
N GLU A 308 8.10 -9.05 -8.87
CA GLU A 308 8.53 -8.81 -10.24
C GLU A 308 7.43 -8.19 -11.11
N MET A 309 6.33 -7.71 -10.50
CA MET A 309 5.17 -7.08 -11.16
C MET A 309 4.42 -7.99 -12.14
N ARG A 310 4.51 -9.31 -11.97
CA ARG A 310 3.67 -10.26 -12.70
C ARG A 310 2.34 -10.39 -11.97
N VAL A 311 1.26 -10.57 -12.73
CA VAL A 311 -0.08 -10.76 -12.15
C VAL A 311 -0.12 -12.16 -11.54
N VAL A 312 -0.33 -12.22 -10.22
CA VAL A 312 -0.49 -13.46 -9.46
C VAL A 312 -1.95 -13.89 -9.43
N ALA A 313 -2.85 -12.93 -9.27
CA ALA A 313 -4.29 -13.12 -9.23
C ALA A 313 -5.00 -11.82 -9.62
N GLU A 314 -6.17 -11.95 -10.22
CA GLU A 314 -7.04 -10.83 -10.57
C GLU A 314 -8.51 -11.18 -10.36
N CYS A 315 -9.30 -10.20 -9.94
CA CYS A 315 -10.74 -10.33 -9.81
C CYS A 315 -11.41 -9.01 -10.20
N GLY A 316 -12.31 -9.05 -11.19
CA GLY A 316 -12.96 -7.86 -11.72
C GLY A 316 -12.00 -6.92 -12.50
N SER A 317 -10.82 -7.37 -12.93
CA SER A 317 -9.83 -6.51 -13.59
C SER A 317 -10.32 -5.84 -14.88
N ALA A 318 -11.38 -6.33 -15.53
CA ALA A 318 -11.96 -5.69 -16.72
C ALA A 318 -12.43 -4.24 -16.50
N ALA A 319 -12.69 -3.83 -15.26
CA ALA A 319 -13.01 -2.44 -14.90
C ALA A 319 -11.77 -1.56 -14.66
N LEU A 320 -10.57 -2.17 -14.67
CA LEU A 320 -9.28 -1.52 -14.42
C LEU A 320 -8.41 -1.59 -15.69
N ASP A 321 -7.96 -0.46 -16.21
CA ASP A 321 -6.92 -0.47 -17.24
C ASP A 321 -5.60 -0.95 -16.61
N LEU A 322 -5.24 -2.22 -16.85
CA LEU A 322 -4.01 -2.82 -16.32
C LEU A 322 -2.75 -2.07 -16.76
N ALA A 323 -2.73 -1.46 -17.95
CA ALA A 323 -1.58 -0.68 -18.41
C ALA A 323 -1.43 0.60 -17.57
N GLU A 324 -2.55 1.25 -17.26
CA GLU A 324 -2.58 2.41 -16.36
C GLU A 324 -2.24 2.04 -14.92
N VAL A 325 -2.75 0.91 -14.41
CA VAL A 325 -2.38 0.40 -13.10
C VAL A 325 -0.87 0.13 -13.04
N ARG A 326 -0.29 -0.53 -14.05
CA ARG A 326 1.15 -0.79 -14.14
C ARG A 326 1.98 0.49 -14.17
N ARG A 327 1.58 1.50 -14.96
CA ARG A 327 2.23 2.84 -14.97
C ARG A 327 2.16 3.50 -13.59
N THR A 328 1.00 3.47 -12.96
CA THR A 328 0.79 4.09 -11.64
C THR A 328 1.62 3.40 -10.57
N VAL A 329 1.64 2.06 -10.56
CA VAL A 329 2.46 1.29 -9.61
C VAL A 329 3.95 1.53 -9.84
N ARG A 330 4.42 1.58 -11.11
CA ARG A 330 5.81 1.93 -11.46
C ARG A 330 6.20 3.32 -10.93
N ALA A 331 5.42 4.35 -11.24
CA ALA A 331 5.67 5.70 -10.73
C ALA A 331 5.76 5.75 -9.20
N ARG A 332 4.99 4.90 -8.50
CA ARG A 332 5.01 4.82 -7.03
C ARG A 332 6.21 4.06 -6.48
N LEU A 333 6.61 2.95 -7.11
CA LEU A 333 7.84 2.21 -6.80
C LEU A 333 9.08 3.12 -6.83
N LEU A 334 9.05 4.14 -7.70
CA LEU A 334 10.12 5.12 -7.88
C LEU A 334 10.01 6.33 -6.92
N SER A 335 8.85 6.56 -6.32
CA SER A 335 8.60 7.68 -5.41
C SER A 335 9.02 7.39 -3.97
N SER A 336 9.50 8.40 -3.23
CA SER A 336 9.79 8.31 -1.79
C SER A 336 8.54 8.43 -0.90
N SER A 337 7.35 8.42 -1.48
CA SER A 337 6.07 8.69 -0.81
C SER A 337 5.58 7.48 0.01
N PRO A 338 4.71 7.68 1.03
CA PRO A 338 4.04 6.57 1.69
C PRO A 338 3.36 5.64 0.69
N TRP A 339 3.63 4.35 0.80
CA TRP A 339 3.20 3.33 -0.16
C TRP A 339 1.70 3.06 -0.21
N SER A 340 0.97 3.41 0.86
CA SER A 340 -0.49 3.29 0.87
C SER A 340 -1.12 4.62 0.49
N VAL A 341 -1.66 4.69 -0.72
CA VAL A 341 -2.36 5.86 -1.24
C VAL A 341 -3.72 5.42 -1.76
N ALA A 342 -4.76 6.05 -1.24
CA ALA A 342 -6.07 6.06 -1.89
C ALA A 342 -6.08 7.22 -2.89
N MET A 343 -6.56 6.97 -4.10
CA MET A 343 -6.70 7.97 -5.15
C MET A 343 -8.00 7.74 -5.89
N ASP A 344 -8.64 8.83 -6.31
CA ASP A 344 -9.85 8.77 -7.12
C ASP A 344 -9.45 8.74 -8.61
N VAL A 345 -9.92 7.72 -9.32
CA VAL A 345 -9.70 7.49 -10.75
C VAL A 345 -11.07 7.37 -11.40
N GLY A 346 -11.57 8.49 -11.94
CA GLY A 346 -12.95 8.58 -12.43
C GLY A 346 -13.96 8.35 -11.29
N GLU A 347 -14.86 7.38 -11.44
CA GLU A 347 -15.85 7.01 -10.42
C GLU A 347 -15.33 6.02 -9.36
N TRP A 348 -14.07 5.59 -9.49
CA TRP A 348 -13.46 4.57 -8.65
C TRP A 348 -12.51 5.18 -7.64
N THR A 349 -12.60 4.75 -6.38
CA THR A 349 -11.54 5.01 -5.41
C THR A 349 -10.60 3.81 -5.37
N MET A 350 -9.39 3.99 -5.91
CA MET A 350 -8.34 2.98 -5.97
C MET A 350 -7.38 3.12 -4.79
N THR A 351 -6.95 2.01 -4.22
CA THR A 351 -5.91 1.92 -3.20
C THR A 351 -4.81 0.97 -3.67
N ILE A 352 -3.57 1.44 -3.65
CA ILE A 352 -2.37 0.64 -3.92
C ILE A 352 -1.70 0.34 -2.57
N VAL A 353 -1.41 -0.92 -2.30
CA VAL A 353 -0.82 -1.35 -1.01
C VAL A 353 0.31 -2.36 -1.26
N PRO A 354 1.53 -2.12 -0.73
CA PRO A 354 2.63 -3.07 -0.84
C PRO A 354 2.38 -4.25 0.08
N VAL A 355 2.43 -5.45 -0.45
CA VAL A 355 2.27 -6.69 0.32
C VAL A 355 3.63 -7.07 0.90
N LEU A 356 3.76 -6.89 2.21
CA LEU A 356 5.01 -7.11 2.93
C LEU A 356 4.95 -8.44 3.70
N ALA A 357 5.97 -9.29 3.52
CA ALA A 357 6.21 -10.44 4.39
C ALA A 357 7.54 -10.26 5.11
N SER A 358 7.54 -10.35 6.45
CA SER A 358 8.73 -10.19 7.29
C SER A 358 9.54 -8.90 7.03
N GLY A 359 8.85 -7.81 6.65
CA GLY A 359 9.49 -6.52 6.32
C GLY A 359 10.05 -6.43 4.91
N THR A 360 9.96 -7.49 4.10
CA THR A 360 10.33 -7.47 2.68
C THR A 360 9.08 -7.38 1.80
N MET A 361 9.13 -6.54 0.76
CA MET A 361 8.05 -6.45 -0.21
C MET A 361 8.02 -7.72 -1.08
N ARG A 362 6.89 -8.42 -1.07
CA ARG A 362 6.65 -9.63 -1.85
C ARG A 362 5.75 -9.41 -3.06
N GLY A 363 5.03 -8.30 -3.08
CA GLY A 363 4.11 -7.99 -4.14
C GLY A 363 3.37 -6.69 -3.87
N ILE A 364 2.41 -6.38 -4.74
CA ILE A 364 1.61 -5.15 -4.68
C ILE A 364 0.16 -5.54 -4.90
N LEU A 365 -0.71 -5.15 -3.97
CA LEU A 365 -2.15 -5.32 -4.09
C LEU A 365 -2.77 -3.99 -4.51
N VAL A 366 -3.50 -4.02 -5.61
CA VAL A 366 -4.31 -2.92 -6.10
C VAL A 366 -5.76 -3.28 -5.87
N VAL A 367 -6.52 -2.40 -5.20
CA VAL A 367 -7.95 -2.59 -4.94
C VAL A 367 -8.70 -1.32 -5.30
N ALA A 368 -9.74 -1.45 -6.12
CA ALA A 368 -10.62 -0.36 -6.50
C ALA A 368 -12.07 -0.70 -6.13
N LYS A 369 -12.82 0.32 -5.74
CA LYS A 369 -14.24 0.22 -5.42
C LYS A 369 -14.98 1.45 -5.96
N PRO A 370 -16.21 1.33 -6.48
CA PRO A 370 -17.01 2.49 -6.81
C PRO A 370 -17.53 3.13 -5.51
N GLY A 371 -17.36 4.44 -5.38
CA GLY A 371 -17.80 5.21 -4.21
C GLY A 371 -16.94 5.07 -2.95
N ALA A 372 -17.48 5.53 -1.81
CA ALA A 372 -16.71 5.71 -0.58
C ALA A 372 -16.45 4.39 0.17
N TRP A 373 -15.26 4.30 0.78
CA TRP A 373 -14.87 3.17 1.63
C TRP A 373 -15.59 3.19 2.98
N THR A 374 -16.29 2.09 3.31
CA THR A 374 -16.86 1.86 4.64
C THR A 374 -15.81 1.32 5.63
N GLU A 375 -16.13 1.27 6.92
CA GLU A 375 -15.26 0.62 7.90
C GLU A 375 -15.12 -0.88 7.65
N TYR A 376 -16.20 -1.51 7.20
CA TYR A 376 -16.23 -2.92 6.80
C TYR A 376 -15.28 -3.21 5.63
N ASP A 377 -15.32 -2.39 4.57
CA ASP A 377 -14.44 -2.55 3.40
C ASP A 377 -12.97 -2.43 3.78
N ARG A 378 -12.65 -1.48 4.68
CA ARG A 378 -11.28 -1.29 5.17
C ARG A 378 -10.81 -2.50 5.97
N ALA A 379 -11.67 -3.08 6.80
CA ALA A 379 -11.37 -4.30 7.54
C ALA A 379 -11.15 -5.48 6.58
N LEU A 380 -12.05 -5.68 5.61
CA LEU A 380 -11.98 -6.76 4.63
C LEU A 380 -10.69 -6.70 3.80
N ARG A 381 -10.35 -5.52 3.27
CA ARG A 381 -9.09 -5.29 2.56
C ARG A 381 -7.88 -5.57 3.44
N SER A 382 -7.91 -5.17 4.71
CA SER A 382 -6.80 -5.41 5.65
C SER A 382 -6.61 -6.90 5.94
N MET A 383 -7.69 -7.67 6.02
CA MET A 383 -7.63 -9.13 6.22
C MET A 383 -7.11 -9.83 4.97
N ALA A 384 -7.65 -9.50 3.80
CA ALA A 384 -7.17 -10.01 2.52
C ALA A 384 -5.68 -9.71 2.32
N HIS A 385 -5.26 -8.48 2.63
CA HIS A 385 -3.86 -8.07 2.57
C HIS A 385 -2.94 -8.97 3.42
N SER A 386 -3.30 -9.23 4.68
CA SER A 386 -2.52 -10.09 5.57
C SER A 386 -2.44 -11.53 5.08
N LEU A 387 -3.54 -12.09 4.57
CA LEU A 387 -3.57 -13.45 4.01
C LEU A 387 -2.71 -13.54 2.74
N LEU A 388 -2.85 -12.58 1.83
CA LEU A 388 -2.06 -12.51 0.61
C LEU A 388 -0.56 -12.35 0.89
N ALA A 389 -0.17 -11.64 1.96
CA ALA A 389 1.22 -11.57 2.38
C ALA A 389 1.80 -12.94 2.75
N VAL A 390 1.05 -13.76 3.48
CA VAL A 390 1.45 -15.13 3.82
C VAL A 390 1.51 -16.01 2.57
N LEU A 391 0.49 -15.93 1.71
CA LEU A 391 0.44 -16.72 0.47
C LEU A 391 1.57 -16.37 -0.49
N LEU A 392 1.91 -15.08 -0.64
CA LEU A 392 3.06 -14.66 -1.45
C LEU A 392 4.38 -15.10 -0.85
N GLU A 393 4.55 -15.09 0.48
CA GLU A 393 5.76 -15.62 1.13
C GLU A 393 5.89 -17.14 0.92
N LEU A 394 4.81 -17.90 1.05
CA LEU A 394 4.81 -19.34 0.77
C LEU A 394 5.11 -19.61 -0.71
N ARG A 395 4.50 -18.85 -1.62
CA ARG A 395 4.75 -18.94 -3.06
C ARG A 395 6.18 -18.54 -3.41
N TYR A 396 6.75 -17.54 -2.75
CA TYR A 396 8.15 -17.16 -2.89
C TYR A 396 9.08 -18.30 -2.44
N ARG A 397 8.82 -18.92 -1.28
CA ARG A 397 9.60 -20.06 -0.77
C ARG A 397 9.50 -21.30 -1.66
N ALA A 398 8.30 -21.62 -2.13
CA ALA A 398 8.11 -22.70 -3.12
C ALA A 398 8.73 -22.34 -4.48
N GLY A 399 8.68 -21.05 -4.83
CA GLY A 399 9.22 -20.45 -6.03
C GLY A 399 10.75 -20.44 -6.06
N GLN A 400 11.44 -20.36 -4.92
CA GLN A 400 12.91 -20.36 -4.86
C GLN A 400 13.56 -21.47 -5.70
N ARG A 401 12.95 -22.66 -5.77
CA ARG A 401 13.41 -23.75 -6.67
C ARG A 401 13.28 -23.40 -8.15
N ARG A 402 12.16 -22.79 -8.55
CA ARG A 402 11.94 -22.29 -9.92
C ARG A 402 12.88 -21.13 -10.26
N TRP A 403 13.08 -20.18 -9.36
CA TRP A 403 14.03 -19.08 -9.56
C TRP A 403 15.46 -19.59 -9.67
N ALA A 404 15.87 -20.55 -8.82
CA ALA A 404 17.18 -21.19 -8.91
C ALA A 404 17.35 -21.91 -10.26
N THR A 405 16.32 -22.62 -10.72
CA THR A 405 16.35 -23.32 -12.03
C THR A 405 16.46 -22.32 -13.18
N ARG A 406 15.70 -21.22 -13.14
CA ARG A 406 15.75 -20.14 -14.15
C ARG A 406 17.07 -19.38 -14.13
N ALA A 407 17.64 -19.13 -12.96
CA ALA A 407 18.97 -18.54 -12.81
C ALA A 407 20.06 -19.46 -13.40
N GLN A 408 20.00 -20.76 -13.12
CA GLN A 408 20.93 -21.74 -13.72
C GLN A 408 20.79 -21.85 -15.23
N ALA A 409 19.57 -21.71 -15.76
CA ALA A 409 19.34 -21.65 -17.21
C ALA A 409 19.91 -20.37 -17.81
N PHE A 410 19.77 -19.23 -17.13
CA PHE A 410 20.35 -17.97 -17.57
C PHE A 410 21.88 -18.01 -17.53
N ASP A 411 22.47 -18.52 -16.45
CA ASP A 411 23.91 -18.71 -16.34
C ASP A 411 24.44 -19.60 -17.45
N ALA A 412 23.78 -20.73 -17.74
CA ALA A 412 24.15 -21.60 -18.85
C ALA A 412 24.12 -20.89 -20.22
N LEU A 413 23.09 -20.06 -20.45
CA LEU A 413 22.95 -19.28 -21.67
C LEU A 413 24.05 -18.21 -21.81
N LEU A 414 24.44 -17.58 -20.70
CA LEU A 414 25.44 -16.51 -20.68
C LEU A 414 26.88 -17.01 -20.62
N ASP A 415 27.15 -18.14 -20.01
CA ASP A 415 28.52 -18.64 -19.82
C ASP A 415 29.07 -19.25 -21.13
N GLY A 416 28.20 -19.81 -21.99
CA GLY A 416 28.56 -20.30 -23.32
C GLY A 416 29.50 -21.51 -23.34
N THR A 417 29.68 -22.18 -22.20
CA THR A 417 30.60 -23.31 -21.99
C THR A 417 29.93 -24.69 -22.08
N GLY A 418 28.64 -24.77 -22.39
CA GLY A 418 27.87 -26.01 -22.50
C GLY A 418 27.51 -26.39 -23.94
N GLU A 419 27.24 -27.68 -24.16
CA GLU A 419 26.64 -28.15 -25.42
C GLU A 419 25.23 -27.53 -25.59
N ALA A 420 24.84 -27.25 -26.85
CA ALA A 420 23.56 -26.59 -27.15
C ALA A 420 22.35 -27.36 -26.59
N SER A 421 22.41 -28.69 -26.58
CA SER A 421 21.41 -29.59 -25.99
C SER A 421 21.26 -29.40 -24.48
N GLU A 422 22.35 -29.20 -23.74
CA GLU A 422 22.32 -29.01 -22.29
C GLU A 422 21.66 -27.66 -21.93
N VAL A 423 21.97 -26.61 -22.69
CA VAL A 423 21.32 -25.30 -22.54
C VAL A 423 19.83 -25.41 -22.81
N GLU A 424 19.43 -26.13 -23.86
CA GLU A 424 18.02 -26.40 -24.17
C GLU A 424 17.29 -27.16 -23.06
N GLU A 425 17.89 -28.23 -22.52
CA GLU A 425 17.30 -28.98 -21.40
C GLU A 425 17.08 -28.10 -20.16
N ARG A 426 18.04 -27.21 -19.86
CA ARG A 426 17.93 -26.27 -18.73
C ARG A 426 16.83 -25.22 -18.97
N LEU A 427 16.69 -24.70 -20.20
CA LEU A 427 15.61 -23.78 -20.57
C LEU A 427 14.23 -24.46 -20.43
N VAL A 428 14.09 -25.70 -20.93
CA VAL A 428 12.85 -26.49 -20.80
C VAL A 428 12.52 -26.75 -19.33
N ARG A 429 13.50 -27.16 -18.51
CA ARG A 429 13.31 -27.38 -17.06
C ARG A 429 12.94 -26.08 -16.33
N ALA A 430 13.39 -24.95 -16.83
CA ALA A 430 13.06 -23.62 -16.32
C ALA A 430 11.69 -23.10 -16.76
N GLU A 431 10.91 -23.90 -17.50
CA GLU A 431 9.62 -23.53 -18.09
C GLU A 431 9.72 -22.29 -19.01
N LEU A 432 10.90 -22.06 -19.56
CA LEU A 432 11.15 -21.05 -20.59
C LEU A 432 10.85 -21.73 -21.92
N GLY A 433 9.94 -21.19 -22.72
CA GLY A 433 9.51 -21.76 -24.00
C GLY A 433 10.65 -21.86 -25.03
N TRP A 434 10.30 -21.97 -26.31
CA TRP A 434 11.31 -21.98 -27.37
C TRP A 434 11.92 -20.60 -27.58
N VAL A 435 12.99 -20.32 -26.83
CA VAL A 435 13.77 -19.09 -26.94
C VAL A 435 14.60 -19.13 -28.22
N THR A 436 14.45 -18.17 -29.12
CA THR A 436 15.29 -18.09 -30.33
C THR A 436 16.38 -17.03 -30.23
N ARG A 437 16.02 -15.86 -29.71
CA ARG A 437 16.91 -14.71 -29.59
C ARG A 437 17.04 -14.29 -28.13
N VAL A 438 18.19 -13.75 -27.80
CA VAL A 438 18.48 -13.19 -26.49
C VAL A 438 19.17 -11.84 -26.65
N GLN A 439 18.80 -10.89 -25.81
CA GLN A 439 19.47 -9.60 -25.71
C GLN A 439 19.74 -9.30 -24.24
N VAL A 440 20.91 -8.75 -23.95
CA VAL A 440 21.35 -8.53 -22.57
C VAL A 440 21.49 -7.04 -22.30
N ILE A 441 20.98 -6.59 -21.15
CA ILE A 441 21.23 -5.27 -20.57
C ILE A 441 22.08 -5.47 -19.32
N THR A 442 23.21 -4.77 -19.23
CA THR A 442 24.08 -4.72 -18.05
C THR A 442 23.99 -3.35 -17.41
N THR A 443 23.75 -3.31 -16.10
CA THR A 443 23.72 -2.08 -15.30
C THR A 443 24.64 -2.20 -14.09
N ALA A 444 24.89 -1.10 -13.40
CA ALA A 444 25.43 -1.13 -12.03
C ALA A 444 24.53 -1.97 -11.12
N ALA A 445 25.07 -2.48 -10.00
CA ALA A 445 24.29 -3.20 -9.00
C ALA A 445 23.06 -2.39 -8.58
N MET A 446 21.87 -2.94 -8.82
CA MET A 446 20.61 -2.30 -8.43
C MET A 446 20.31 -2.60 -6.95
N GLU A 447 20.88 -1.81 -6.03
CA GLU A 447 20.70 -2.03 -4.59
C GLU A 447 19.26 -1.81 -4.11
N ASN A 448 18.51 -0.92 -4.77
CA ASN A 448 17.10 -0.67 -4.46
C ASN A 448 16.20 -1.73 -5.13
N PRO A 449 15.55 -2.63 -4.35
CA PRO A 449 14.70 -3.68 -4.91
C PRO A 449 13.48 -3.14 -5.66
N GLY A 450 12.93 -1.98 -5.26
CA GLY A 450 11.79 -1.34 -5.90
C GLY A 450 12.12 -0.82 -7.31
N ARG A 451 13.29 -0.20 -7.48
CA ARG A 451 13.79 0.19 -8.81
C ARG A 451 14.05 -1.01 -9.71
N ARG A 452 14.64 -2.07 -9.14
CA ARG A 452 14.88 -3.33 -9.86
C ARG A 452 13.56 -3.94 -10.34
N ALA A 453 12.58 -4.04 -9.46
CA ALA A 453 11.24 -4.54 -9.78
C ALA A 453 10.58 -3.70 -10.87
N ALA A 454 10.60 -2.36 -10.75
CA ALA A 454 10.02 -1.46 -11.75
C ALA A 454 10.66 -1.61 -13.13
N PHE A 455 11.99 -1.76 -13.19
CA PHE A 455 12.71 -1.95 -14.45
C PHE A 455 12.40 -3.30 -15.08
N VAL A 456 12.49 -4.40 -14.31
CA VAL A 456 12.13 -5.75 -14.78
C VAL A 456 10.69 -5.79 -15.28
N ALA A 457 9.76 -5.15 -14.56
CA ALA A 457 8.35 -5.07 -14.93
C ALA A 457 8.13 -4.42 -16.31
N GLY A 458 8.83 -3.31 -16.56
CA GLY A 458 8.72 -2.63 -17.85
C GLY A 458 9.37 -3.44 -18.97
N LEU A 459 10.50 -4.12 -18.72
CA LEU A 459 11.15 -4.99 -19.71
C LEU A 459 10.32 -6.23 -20.06
N GLN A 460 9.49 -6.74 -19.13
CA GLN A 460 8.53 -7.82 -19.41
C GLN A 460 7.44 -7.42 -20.42
N GLU A 461 7.22 -6.11 -20.65
CA GLU A 461 6.31 -5.62 -21.70
C GLU A 461 6.98 -5.52 -23.08
N LEU A 462 8.29 -5.84 -23.16
CA LEU A 462 9.13 -5.69 -24.37
C LEU A 462 9.71 -7.02 -24.86
N ALA A 463 9.43 -8.14 -24.18
CA ALA A 463 10.04 -9.44 -24.44
C ALA A 463 9.13 -10.56 -23.94
N ALA A 464 9.31 -11.77 -24.47
CA ALA A 464 8.56 -12.94 -24.03
C ALA A 464 8.83 -13.28 -22.54
N ASP A 465 10.06 -13.09 -22.08
CA ASP A 465 10.41 -13.20 -20.66
C ASP A 465 11.69 -12.41 -20.33
N VAL A 466 11.90 -12.16 -19.04
CA VAL A 466 13.09 -11.47 -18.52
C VAL A 466 13.74 -12.30 -17.42
N LEU A 467 15.04 -12.53 -17.57
CA LEU A 467 15.90 -13.19 -16.60
C LEU A 467 16.83 -12.17 -15.95
N VAL A 468 17.13 -12.36 -14.66
CA VAL A 468 17.98 -11.44 -13.88
C VAL A 468 19.11 -12.23 -13.24
N ARG A 469 20.33 -11.74 -13.45
CA ARG A 469 21.56 -12.20 -12.79
C ARG A 469 22.20 -11.00 -12.10
N SER A 470 22.78 -11.23 -10.92
CA SER A 470 23.59 -10.22 -10.23
C SER A 470 24.97 -10.83 -9.98
N ALA A 471 25.99 -10.28 -10.62
CA ALA A 471 27.36 -10.79 -10.56
C ALA A 471 28.36 -9.63 -10.60
N GLY A 472 29.41 -9.71 -9.77
CA GLY A 472 30.55 -8.78 -9.85
C GLY A 472 30.21 -7.30 -9.71
N GLY A 473 29.21 -6.93 -8.89
CA GLY A 473 28.80 -5.54 -8.71
C GLY A 473 27.97 -4.96 -9.88
N THR A 474 27.54 -5.80 -10.83
CA THR A 474 26.63 -5.45 -11.92
C THR A 474 25.37 -6.30 -11.89
N THR A 475 24.32 -5.82 -12.53
CA THR A 475 23.07 -6.57 -12.74
C THR A 475 22.88 -6.79 -14.23
N GLN A 476 22.76 -8.05 -14.65
CA GLN A 476 22.48 -8.45 -16.02
C GLN A 476 21.01 -8.84 -16.16
N LEU A 477 20.34 -8.29 -17.16
CA LEU A 477 18.96 -8.57 -17.52
C LEU A 477 18.94 -9.20 -18.91
N GLY A 478 18.46 -10.43 -19.03
CA GLY A 478 18.32 -11.14 -20.29
C GLY A 478 16.89 -11.05 -20.79
N LEU A 479 16.68 -10.36 -21.90
CA LEU A 479 15.42 -10.31 -22.65
C LEU A 479 15.38 -11.51 -23.60
N LEU A 480 14.40 -12.38 -23.42
CA LEU A 480 14.19 -13.55 -24.28
C LEU A 480 13.17 -13.20 -25.35
N ASP A 481 13.54 -13.43 -26.61
CA ASP A 481 12.76 -13.03 -27.80
C ASP A 481 12.20 -11.61 -27.68
N PRO A 482 13.09 -10.58 -27.65
CA PRO A 482 12.67 -9.20 -27.53
C PRO A 482 11.87 -8.74 -28.76
N ASP A 483 10.92 -7.83 -28.53
CA ASP A 483 10.17 -7.14 -29.58
C ASP A 483 11.10 -6.29 -30.45
N ASP A 484 10.66 -6.04 -31.69
CA ASP A 484 11.35 -5.07 -32.56
C ASP A 484 11.31 -3.65 -31.94
N GLY A 485 12.44 -2.95 -31.97
CA GLY A 485 12.57 -1.60 -31.42
C GLY A 485 12.62 -1.52 -29.89
N VAL A 486 12.94 -2.63 -29.23
CA VAL A 486 13.15 -2.71 -27.77
C VAL A 486 14.19 -1.71 -27.26
N GLU A 487 15.17 -1.33 -28.07
CA GLU A 487 16.28 -0.45 -27.69
C GLU A 487 15.79 0.91 -27.18
N SER A 488 14.98 1.62 -27.97
CA SER A 488 14.48 2.95 -27.60
C SER A 488 13.52 2.89 -26.41
N ARG A 489 12.74 1.80 -26.30
CA ARG A 489 11.81 1.58 -25.17
C ARG A 489 12.57 1.27 -23.88
N ALA A 490 13.62 0.45 -23.97
CA ALA A 490 14.49 0.10 -22.84
C ALA A 490 15.29 1.31 -22.35
N GLU A 491 15.78 2.16 -23.25
CA GLU A 491 16.45 3.41 -22.91
C GLU A 491 15.52 4.37 -22.15
N ALA A 492 14.30 4.60 -22.67
CA ALA A 492 13.30 5.42 -22.00
C ALA A 492 12.94 4.88 -20.62
N LEU A 493 12.79 3.56 -20.49
CA LEU A 493 12.49 2.89 -19.23
C LEU A 493 13.67 2.98 -18.23
N ALA A 494 14.91 2.88 -18.70
CA ALA A 494 16.10 3.05 -17.86
C ALA A 494 16.15 4.48 -17.29
N ALA A 495 15.81 5.49 -18.10
CA ALA A 495 15.71 6.88 -17.65
C ALA A 495 14.58 7.07 -16.62
N GLU A 496 13.39 6.52 -16.88
CA GLU A 496 12.25 6.56 -15.95
C GLU A 496 12.62 5.95 -14.59
N CYS A 497 13.27 4.79 -14.59
CA CYS A 497 13.68 4.07 -13.39
C CYS A 497 14.90 4.68 -12.66
N GLY A 498 15.48 5.75 -13.20
CA GLY A 498 16.67 6.40 -12.64
C GLY A 498 17.90 5.50 -12.65
N ILE A 499 18.06 4.68 -13.70
CA ILE A 499 19.25 3.86 -13.92
C ILE A 499 20.34 4.76 -14.50
N ALA A 500 21.39 5.00 -13.71
CA ALA A 500 22.41 5.97 -14.05
C ALA A 500 23.23 5.58 -15.29
N ARG A 501 23.55 4.28 -15.44
CA ARG A 501 24.37 3.72 -16.52
C ARG A 501 23.88 2.33 -16.89
N ALA A 502 23.61 2.10 -18.17
CA ALA A 502 23.24 0.81 -18.72
C ALA A 502 23.88 0.59 -20.10
N GLY A 503 24.24 -0.67 -20.37
CA GLY A 503 24.76 -1.12 -21.65
C GLY A 503 23.92 -2.26 -22.20
N MET A 504 23.55 -2.19 -23.47
CA MET A 504 22.69 -3.17 -24.13
C MET A 504 23.42 -3.81 -25.31
N SER A 505 23.32 -5.13 -25.42
CA SER A 505 23.81 -5.89 -26.58
C SER A 505 22.89 -5.69 -27.79
N ARG A 506 23.31 -6.16 -28.97
CA ARG A 506 22.35 -6.49 -30.04
C ARG A 506 21.59 -7.77 -29.69
N PRO A 507 20.42 -8.04 -30.29
CA PRO A 507 19.79 -9.34 -30.16
C PRO A 507 20.62 -10.39 -30.91
N VAL A 508 20.99 -11.48 -30.24
CA VAL A 508 21.77 -12.59 -30.79
C VAL A 508 20.98 -13.89 -30.73
N HIS A 509 21.43 -14.93 -31.44
CA HIS A 509 20.84 -16.26 -31.32
C HIS A 509 21.09 -16.82 -29.90
N ARG A 510 20.18 -17.62 -29.34
CA ARG A 510 20.29 -18.16 -27.97
C ARG A 510 21.65 -18.83 -27.66
N ALA A 511 22.24 -19.51 -28.64
CA ALA A 511 23.56 -20.17 -28.50
C ALA A 511 24.72 -19.17 -28.33
N GLU A 512 24.52 -17.91 -28.72
CA GLU A 512 25.50 -16.83 -28.62
C GLU A 512 25.26 -15.94 -27.39
N GLY A 513 24.52 -16.39 -26.37
CA GLY A 513 24.23 -15.58 -25.17
C GLY A 513 25.47 -15.02 -24.49
N HIS A 514 26.58 -15.77 -24.48
CA HIS A 514 27.90 -15.32 -24.04
C HIS A 514 28.47 -14.13 -24.84
N VAL A 515 28.14 -14.02 -26.14
CA VAL A 515 28.46 -12.86 -26.97
C VAL A 515 27.63 -11.66 -26.53
N ALA A 516 26.32 -11.84 -26.31
CA ALA A 516 25.45 -10.78 -25.82
C ALA A 516 25.90 -10.23 -24.46
N LEU A 517 26.29 -11.11 -23.52
CA LEU A 517 26.83 -10.68 -22.23
C LEU A 517 28.04 -9.75 -22.41
N ARG A 518 29.06 -10.21 -23.15
CA ARG A 518 30.27 -9.41 -23.39
C ARG A 518 29.98 -8.09 -24.08
N GLN A 519 29.01 -8.06 -25.00
CA GLN A 519 28.60 -6.84 -25.68
C GLN A 519 27.92 -5.86 -24.72
N ALA A 520 27.00 -6.35 -23.88
CA ALA A 520 26.29 -5.54 -22.89
C ALA A 520 27.25 -4.98 -21.83
N GLU A 521 28.20 -5.79 -21.35
CA GLU A 521 29.25 -5.35 -20.43
C GLU A 521 30.14 -4.27 -21.05
N ARG A 522 30.58 -4.43 -22.30
CA ARG A 522 31.36 -3.41 -23.01
C ARG A 522 30.57 -2.12 -23.20
N ALA A 523 29.30 -2.23 -23.57
CA ALA A 523 28.41 -1.08 -23.69
C ALA A 523 28.24 -0.37 -22.34
N TYR A 524 28.13 -1.13 -21.24
CA TYR A 524 28.00 -0.58 -19.90
C TYR A 524 29.26 0.18 -19.47
N HIS A 525 30.45 -0.41 -19.65
CA HIS A 525 31.72 0.26 -19.36
C HIS A 525 31.90 1.51 -20.24
N SER A 526 31.45 1.48 -21.49
CA SER A 526 31.43 2.65 -22.36
C SER A 526 30.45 3.72 -21.87
N ALA A 527 29.27 3.34 -21.39
CA ALA A 527 28.27 4.27 -20.84
C ALA A 527 28.85 4.96 -19.60
N ASP A 528 29.48 4.18 -18.72
CA ASP A 528 30.12 4.65 -17.50
C ASP A 528 31.28 5.61 -17.80
N THR A 529 32.21 5.22 -18.68
CA THR A 529 33.36 6.05 -19.09
C THR A 529 32.95 7.33 -19.84
N ARG A 530 31.82 7.31 -20.56
CA ARG A 530 31.30 8.47 -21.29
C ARG A 530 30.35 9.34 -20.48
N GLY A 531 29.95 8.90 -19.30
CA GLY A 531 28.98 9.66 -18.54
C GLY A 531 27.59 9.73 -19.18
N VAL A 532 27.26 8.82 -20.10
CA VAL A 532 25.94 8.76 -20.78
C VAL A 532 25.06 7.68 -20.16
N PRO A 533 23.73 7.87 -20.10
CA PRO A 533 22.85 6.98 -19.35
C PRO A 533 22.71 5.58 -19.96
N PHE A 534 22.71 5.48 -21.29
CA PHE A 534 22.43 4.25 -22.01
C PHE A 534 23.31 4.14 -23.26
N VAL A 535 23.86 2.96 -23.53
CA VAL A 535 24.60 2.66 -24.76
C VAL A 535 24.12 1.33 -25.33
N VAL A 536 23.74 1.31 -26.60
CA VAL A 536 23.45 0.08 -27.36
C VAL A 536 24.62 -0.24 -28.28
N LEU A 537 25.11 -1.47 -28.23
CA LEU A 537 26.22 -1.92 -29.07
C LEU A 537 25.74 -2.33 -30.48
N GLU A 538 25.09 -1.41 -31.21
CA GLU A 538 24.80 -1.56 -32.64
C GLU A 538 25.43 -0.48 -33.53
N ARG A 539 26.12 0.52 -32.95
CA ARG A 539 26.72 1.63 -33.71
C ARG A 539 28.25 1.71 -33.69
N PHE A 540 28.92 0.75 -33.07
CA PHE A 540 30.37 0.79 -32.90
C PHE A 540 30.97 -0.49 -33.48
N GLY A 541 31.46 -0.43 -34.73
CA GLY A 541 32.28 -1.49 -35.31
C GLY A 541 33.43 -1.86 -34.36
N GLY A 542 33.86 -3.12 -34.37
CA GLY A 542 34.74 -3.71 -33.34
C GLY A 542 36.01 -2.90 -32.99
N TYR A 543 36.51 -2.07 -33.89
CA TYR A 543 37.63 -1.16 -33.66
C TYR A 543 37.29 0.02 -32.72
N ARG A 544 36.07 0.57 -32.73
CA ARG A 544 35.69 1.68 -31.81
C ARG A 544 35.57 1.19 -30.36
N ALA A 545 35.23 -0.09 -30.16
CA ALA A 545 35.31 -0.74 -28.86
C ALA A 545 36.78 -0.93 -28.42
N LEU A 546 37.68 -1.31 -29.34
CA LEU A 546 39.12 -1.39 -29.07
C LEU A 546 39.74 -0.03 -28.75
N LEU A 547 39.32 1.03 -29.45
CA LEU A 547 39.71 2.41 -29.12
C LEU A 547 39.34 2.76 -27.68
N SER A 548 38.20 2.28 -27.17
CA SER A 548 37.72 2.59 -25.83
C SER A 548 38.52 1.92 -24.69
N LEU A 549 39.49 1.04 -25.00
CA LEU A 549 40.31 0.33 -24.00
C LEU A 549 41.51 1.13 -23.46
N GLY A 550 41.88 2.26 -24.08
CA GLY A 550 42.94 3.17 -23.61
C GLY A 550 42.42 4.31 -22.71
N SER A 551 43.31 5.10 -22.11
CA SER A 551 42.87 6.35 -21.45
C SER A 551 42.41 7.37 -22.49
N GLY A 552 41.48 8.25 -22.11
CA GLY A 552 41.03 9.34 -23.00
C GLY A 552 42.17 10.25 -23.44
N ALA A 553 43.08 10.55 -22.50
CA ALA A 553 44.25 11.37 -22.75
C ALA A 553 45.20 10.73 -23.78
N ASP A 554 45.50 9.43 -23.66
CA ASP A 554 46.40 8.74 -24.57
C ASP A 554 45.85 8.68 -26.00
N ARG A 555 44.52 8.47 -26.13
CA ARG A 555 43.85 8.52 -27.44
C ARG A 555 43.96 9.89 -28.08
N GLN A 556 43.64 10.93 -27.31
CA GLN A 556 43.66 12.30 -27.80
C GLN A 556 45.08 12.71 -28.18
N GLU A 557 46.07 12.33 -27.38
CA GLU A 557 47.49 12.52 -27.66
C GLU A 557 47.91 11.79 -28.95
N TYR A 558 47.52 10.53 -29.13
CA TYR A 558 47.79 9.79 -30.38
C TYR A 558 47.17 10.49 -31.60
N ALA A 559 45.89 10.85 -31.54
CA ALA A 559 45.21 11.53 -32.64
C ALA A 559 45.84 12.91 -32.93
N HIS A 560 46.25 13.63 -31.88
CA HIS A 560 46.96 14.89 -32.00
C HIS A 560 48.34 14.71 -32.64
N GLN A 561 49.11 13.71 -32.24
CA GLN A 561 50.42 13.41 -32.84
C GLN A 561 50.30 13.13 -34.34
N VAL A 562 49.32 12.33 -34.75
CA VAL A 562 49.12 11.97 -36.17
C VAL A 562 48.55 13.14 -36.99
N LEU A 563 47.60 13.92 -36.46
CA LEU A 563 46.88 14.94 -37.22
C LEU A 563 47.46 16.35 -37.09
N SER A 564 48.26 16.64 -36.06
CA SER A 564 48.84 17.98 -35.85
C SER A 564 49.61 18.54 -37.05
N PRO A 565 50.34 17.75 -37.87
CA PRO A 565 51.01 18.27 -39.07
C PRO A 565 50.03 18.85 -40.11
N LEU A 566 48.77 18.41 -40.10
CA LEU A 566 47.71 18.87 -41.01
C LEU A 566 46.97 20.12 -40.49
N MET A 567 47.24 20.53 -39.26
CA MET A 567 46.53 21.63 -38.58
C MET A 567 47.33 22.94 -38.54
N THR A 568 48.50 22.96 -39.18
CA THR A 568 49.40 24.12 -39.28
C THR A 568 48.75 25.27 -40.06
N PRO A 569 49.11 26.55 -39.80
CA PRO A 569 48.55 27.70 -40.51
C PRO A 569 48.70 27.61 -42.02
N GLU A 570 49.81 27.06 -42.53
CA GLU A 570 50.01 26.84 -43.97
C GLU A 570 49.12 25.72 -44.54
N ALA A 571 48.82 24.67 -43.75
CA ALA A 571 47.96 23.56 -44.17
C ALA A 571 46.46 23.92 -44.16
N ARG A 572 46.02 24.83 -43.29
CA ARG A 572 44.62 25.29 -43.18
C ARG A 572 44.09 25.93 -44.46
N GLY A 573 44.95 26.62 -45.23
CA GLY A 573 44.56 27.26 -46.49
C GLY A 573 44.14 26.28 -47.61
N THR A 574 44.51 25.00 -47.49
CA THR A 574 44.23 23.95 -48.49
C THR A 574 43.27 22.86 -48.02
N ASP A 575 42.77 22.96 -46.78
CA ASP A 575 41.89 21.97 -46.13
C ASP A 575 42.37 20.52 -46.33
N LEU A 576 43.60 20.26 -45.88
CA LEU A 576 44.21 18.93 -45.98
C LEU A 576 43.52 17.92 -45.05
N TYR A 577 43.06 18.36 -43.88
CA TYR A 577 42.27 17.52 -42.98
C TYR A 577 40.92 17.13 -43.61
N GLY A 578 40.19 18.09 -44.19
CA GLY A 578 38.95 17.80 -44.92
C GLY A 578 39.18 16.84 -46.09
N ALA A 579 40.28 17.00 -46.82
CA ALA A 579 40.65 16.08 -47.89
C ALA A 579 40.93 14.65 -47.41
N LEU A 580 41.70 14.49 -46.32
CA LEU A 580 41.95 13.19 -45.71
C LEU A 580 40.65 12.56 -45.19
N ARG A 581 39.82 13.33 -44.49
CA ARG A 581 38.53 12.91 -43.95
C ARG A 581 37.59 12.41 -45.05
N ALA A 582 37.49 13.15 -46.16
CA ALA A 582 36.66 12.74 -47.29
C ALA A 582 37.18 11.46 -47.96
N TYR A 583 38.50 11.28 -48.03
CA TYR A 583 39.13 10.07 -48.58
C TYR A 583 38.90 8.83 -47.71
N VAL A 584 39.08 8.97 -46.39
CA VAL A 584 38.77 7.97 -45.37
C VAL A 584 37.30 7.55 -45.45
N ARG A 585 36.36 8.51 -45.50
CA ARG A 585 34.92 8.24 -45.61
C ARG A 585 34.51 7.58 -46.92
N SER A 586 35.32 7.75 -47.96
CA SER A 586 35.11 7.14 -49.27
C SER A 586 35.83 5.79 -49.43
N ALA A 587 36.22 5.14 -48.32
CA ALA A 587 36.93 3.86 -48.28
C ALA A 587 38.21 3.84 -49.14
N GLY A 588 38.93 4.97 -49.21
CA GLY A 588 40.14 5.11 -50.02
C GLY A 588 39.89 5.35 -51.51
N ASN A 589 38.66 5.64 -51.94
CA ASN A 589 38.38 6.02 -53.32
C ASN A 589 38.59 7.52 -53.55
N THR A 590 39.63 7.88 -54.30
CA THR A 590 39.97 9.28 -54.59
C THR A 590 38.93 10.00 -55.46
N GLU A 591 38.22 9.31 -56.35
CA GLU A 591 37.21 9.95 -57.22
C GLU A 591 35.96 10.33 -56.43
N VAL A 592 35.49 9.43 -55.56
CA VAL A 592 34.36 9.70 -54.66
C VAL A 592 34.72 10.80 -53.65
N ALA A 593 35.94 10.76 -53.10
CA ALA A 593 36.42 11.80 -52.20
C ALA A 593 36.50 13.18 -52.87
N ALA A 594 36.97 13.24 -54.13
CA ALA A 594 37.03 14.47 -54.91
C ALA A 594 35.63 15.07 -55.15
N ALA A 595 34.65 14.21 -55.46
CA ALA A 595 33.24 14.61 -55.61
C ALA A 595 32.67 15.19 -54.31
N HIS A 596 32.90 14.54 -53.16
CA HIS A 596 32.45 15.04 -51.85
C HIS A 596 33.10 16.38 -51.45
N LEU A 597 34.33 16.63 -51.88
CA LEU A 597 35.05 17.88 -51.62
C LEU A 597 34.72 19.00 -52.62
N GLY A 598 33.98 18.71 -53.68
CA GLY A 598 33.72 19.66 -54.76
C GLY A 598 34.98 20.07 -55.54
N VAL A 599 36.00 19.21 -55.61
CA VAL A 599 37.27 19.49 -56.30
C VAL A 599 37.55 18.48 -57.41
N HIS A 600 38.44 18.83 -58.34
CA HIS A 600 38.87 17.89 -59.37
C HIS A 600 39.71 16.74 -58.78
N ARG A 601 39.63 15.53 -59.36
CA ARG A 601 40.38 14.33 -58.91
C ARG A 601 41.89 14.56 -58.76
N HIS A 602 42.48 15.41 -59.63
CA HIS A 602 43.90 15.75 -59.57
C HIS A 602 44.24 16.59 -58.34
N THR A 603 43.35 17.50 -57.94
CA THR A 603 43.49 18.34 -56.75
C THR A 603 43.32 17.51 -55.48
N ALA A 604 42.34 16.62 -55.43
CA ALA A 604 42.18 15.68 -54.30
C ALA A 604 43.43 14.81 -54.12
N ARG A 605 43.97 14.27 -55.23
CA ARG A 605 45.21 13.47 -55.20
C ARG A 605 46.43 14.29 -54.78
N ALA A 606 46.53 15.56 -55.19
CA ALA A 606 47.59 16.45 -54.76
C ALA A 606 47.51 16.75 -53.26
N ARG A 607 46.31 17.00 -52.72
CA ARG A 607 46.08 17.17 -51.28
C ARG A 607 46.46 15.92 -50.49
N LEU A 608 46.11 14.72 -50.97
CA LEU A 608 46.47 13.46 -50.31
C LEU A 608 47.98 13.17 -50.35
N ARG A 609 48.69 13.53 -51.43
CA ARG A 609 50.16 13.50 -51.44
C ARG A 609 50.74 14.44 -50.40
N ARG A 610 50.18 15.65 -50.28
CA ARG A 610 50.63 16.62 -49.28
C ARG A 610 50.37 16.14 -47.85
N VAL A 611 49.26 15.43 -47.62
CA VAL A 611 49.01 14.74 -46.35
C VAL A 611 50.13 13.74 -46.07
N ALA A 612 50.47 12.88 -47.03
CA ALA A 612 51.55 11.89 -46.87
C ALA A 612 52.92 12.53 -46.57
N GLU A 613 53.25 13.65 -47.23
CA GLU A 613 54.48 14.39 -46.98
C GLU A 613 54.56 14.99 -45.57
N LEU A 614 53.43 15.43 -45.01
CA LEU A 614 53.38 16.10 -43.71
C LEU A 614 53.26 15.12 -42.54
N THR A 615 52.51 14.03 -42.71
CA THR A 615 52.31 13.02 -41.65
C THR A 615 53.34 11.89 -41.70
N GLY A 616 54.03 11.70 -42.83
CA GLY A 616 54.88 10.54 -43.07
C GLY A 616 54.12 9.24 -43.34
N LEU A 617 52.78 9.31 -43.47
CA LEU A 617 51.89 8.16 -43.66
C LEU A 617 51.27 8.20 -45.06
N ASP A 618 51.49 7.16 -45.87
CA ASP A 618 50.99 7.10 -47.25
C ASP A 618 49.54 6.55 -47.28
N PRO A 619 48.52 7.35 -47.64
CA PRO A 619 47.11 6.93 -47.66
C PRO A 619 46.80 5.82 -48.69
N THR A 620 47.75 5.45 -49.55
CA THR A 620 47.62 4.33 -50.49
C THR A 620 48.06 3.00 -49.88
N ARG A 621 48.81 3.01 -48.76
CA ARG A 621 49.22 1.81 -48.03
C ARG A 621 48.17 1.47 -46.97
N ALA A 622 47.81 0.19 -46.87
CA ALA A 622 46.71 -0.25 -46.00
C ALA A 622 46.94 0.07 -44.51
N LEU A 623 48.17 -0.10 -44.01
CA LEU A 623 48.50 0.15 -42.60
C LEU A 623 48.50 1.65 -42.28
N ASP A 624 49.16 2.45 -43.11
CA ASP A 624 49.22 3.90 -42.98
C ASP A 624 47.81 4.53 -43.11
N LEU A 625 46.99 4.03 -44.05
CA LEU A 625 45.59 4.43 -44.18
C LEU A 625 44.79 4.08 -42.93
N PHE A 626 45.04 2.92 -42.32
CA PHE A 626 44.41 2.52 -41.07
C PHE A 626 44.80 3.46 -39.92
N GLU A 627 46.08 3.83 -39.77
CA GLU A 627 46.53 4.79 -38.76
C GLU A 627 45.89 6.18 -38.94
N LEU A 628 45.90 6.69 -40.18
CA LEU A 628 45.26 7.98 -40.51
C LEU A 628 43.76 7.95 -40.25
N TRP A 629 43.10 6.85 -40.64
CA TRP A 629 41.69 6.63 -40.38
C TRP A 629 41.40 6.59 -38.88
N LEU A 630 42.23 5.90 -38.10
CA LEU A 630 42.08 5.77 -36.65
C LEU A 630 42.20 7.13 -35.97
N ALA A 631 43.17 7.94 -36.39
CA ALA A 631 43.36 9.28 -35.86
C ALA A 631 42.18 10.21 -36.19
N VAL A 632 41.64 10.15 -37.42
CA VAL A 632 40.43 10.89 -37.82
C VAL A 632 39.23 10.47 -36.96
N GLU A 633 39.02 9.17 -36.79
CA GLU A 633 37.92 8.61 -36.00
C GLU A 633 38.00 9.00 -34.52
N ILE A 634 39.18 8.91 -33.90
CA ILE A 634 39.38 9.34 -32.52
C ILE A 634 39.03 10.82 -32.36
N ARG A 635 39.50 11.67 -33.28
CA ARG A 635 39.25 13.11 -33.22
C ARG A 635 37.76 13.44 -33.32
N GLU A 636 37.03 12.83 -34.26
CA GLU A 636 35.58 13.04 -34.39
C GLU A 636 34.82 12.63 -33.12
N LEU A 637 35.22 11.53 -32.47
CA LEU A 637 34.63 11.08 -31.20
C LEU A 637 34.81 12.09 -30.05
N PHE A 638 35.88 12.88 -30.05
CA PHE A 638 36.10 13.93 -29.05
C PHE A 638 35.34 15.21 -29.41
N GLU A 639 35.27 15.59 -30.68
CA GLU A 639 34.48 16.74 -31.15
C GLU A 639 32.97 16.54 -30.85
N GLU A 640 32.45 15.32 -30.99
CA GLU A 640 31.08 14.97 -30.61
C GLU A 640 30.81 15.09 -29.09
N ARG A 641 31.83 14.82 -28.25
CA ARG A 641 31.73 14.99 -26.79
C ARG A 641 31.74 16.45 -26.37
N GLU A 642 32.65 17.25 -26.90
CA GLU A 642 32.71 18.69 -26.62
C GLU A 642 31.43 19.41 -27.04
N ALA A 643 30.80 18.98 -28.14
CA ALA A 643 29.50 19.49 -28.59
C ALA A 643 28.30 19.02 -27.76
N ALA A 644 28.44 17.96 -26.95
CA ALA A 644 27.39 17.48 -26.05
C ALA A 644 27.51 18.05 -24.62
N ASP A 645 28.73 18.45 -24.22
CA ASP A 645 29.03 19.03 -22.90
C ASP A 645 28.94 20.58 -22.88
N GLY A 646 28.87 21.23 -24.04
CA GLY A 646 28.67 22.69 -24.20
C GLY A 646 27.25 23.03 -24.61
#